data_AF-A0A2G9UP02-F1
#
_entry.id   AF-A0A2G9UP02-F1
#
_cell.length_a   1.000
_cell.length_b   1.000
_cell.length_c   1.000
_cell.angle_alpha   90.00
_cell.angle_beta   90.00
_cell.angle_gamma   90.00
#
_symmetry.space_group_name_H-M   'P 1'
#
loop_
_entity.id
_entity.type
_entity.pdbx_description
1 polymer ?
#
loop_
_entity_poly.entity_id
_entity_poly.type
_entity_poly.pdbx_seq_one_letter_code
_entity_poly.pdbx_strand_id
1 'polypeptide(L)'
;MAAKLQKVSFFSLAEIRVRIVDRFYDNTLQENFNLNISRDKASNRLAEEQKKIIELEQKVRELNKGIQSAQLKARSEQQRSSEKNGKLQSLTNKVRELEVQLADKTARSDVDSVIVKKMESGGQAIAMELDRQKQTNAELAHQNEELRGTCKALEEELLTTRAALEKKTNVSKQAMTDLLNNYKDSERKSMEKATECEQLKAQLQSVSAKLERIEKRRTDLEARVEESELRNADLIKKIHQYERSARMALNVAGTPTALRGGQSIVDIPRAAGSSGYGDSFSMLRTTSSSHDLSIRTSPERAVHFTDHGHDKLMDISSSMEITLRFLKERIEQLERDKAELTNDLKAQQEEMQKNLVKTKEAVGSMQALERKVQDLQNEKENLVSRLATQRQLYVSNEETMRAKELEHRGLKAKITSAELHLREKDSKISQMTGQLEALRLEISQMAGDRQRLVSSAKATEHEMKSLEDSSHAIRTERDQLAARLADMNMELKEGALATKDAPVAVNNVCEGTEGKGHYLRQLNTQGRLNEALSELEQVKRLLEDSRRQEQKQKEQVERLMYEEKHWKQAAVTAKKTSEDYHKSVYEEKITQLQHNQESLLARNDALVAEIDRLRHEQRDSANRVSLLNQKLAECERSLESTNQIRNTLSQQVLGLQKAETEWSKLEREMREELVVLRKDRLVLTSEVEELKRKLLRAEVEKKEVDGFRARLDREVASLKRHIEALEEEKARTEAAVRNTLSERKAIDKSLAAMEKENSELYRNCAQLQSQLEMVIEQREMNFTHKRKLLESQLSLVRDQLEAEKKRRLELQQRDARAGAGAGTGAGGAGPERHFSRASDLRSSRSKSIQRQKSPFRV
;
A
#
# COMPACT_ATOMS: atom_id res chain seq x y z
N MET A 1 225.46 46.54 34.45
CA MET A 1 224.38 47.35 35.07
C MET A 1 223.05 46.88 34.47
N ALA A 2 221.95 46.62 35.17
CA ALA A 2 221.63 46.30 36.57
C ALA A 2 220.18 46.80 36.80
N ALA A 3 219.32 45.94 37.32
CA ALA A 3 217.86 46.11 37.40
C ALA A 3 217.38 47.45 38.01
N LYS A 4 216.42 48.13 37.34
CA LYS A 4 215.42 49.00 38.01
C LYS A 4 214.15 49.42 37.23
N LEU A 5 213.93 48.99 35.99
CA LEU A 5 212.77 49.40 35.16
C LEU A 5 211.60 48.38 35.12
N GLN A 6 211.35 47.69 36.23
CA GLN A 6 210.07 47.01 36.48
C GLN A 6 209.28 47.80 37.55
N LYS A 7 208.07 48.30 37.21
CA LYS A 7 206.85 48.24 38.06
C LYS A 7 205.66 49.12 37.61
N VAL A 8 205.85 50.19 36.83
CA VAL A 8 204.87 51.31 36.78
C VAL A 8 203.68 51.12 35.81
N SER A 9 203.84 50.44 34.67
CA SER A 9 202.83 50.49 33.58
C SER A 9 201.62 49.55 33.70
N PHE A 10 201.59 48.64 34.69
CA PHE A 10 200.58 47.55 34.72
C PHE A 10 199.35 47.81 35.60
N PHE A 11 199.31 48.88 36.41
CA PHE A 11 198.26 49.08 37.41
C PHE A 11 197.01 49.85 36.93
N SER A 12 197.12 50.79 35.98
CA SER A 12 195.98 51.66 35.60
C SER A 12 194.94 51.01 34.66
N LEU A 13 195.29 49.92 33.98
CA LEU A 13 194.41 49.25 33.00
C LEU A 13 193.43 48.25 33.62
N ALA A 14 193.66 47.80 34.86
CA ALA A 14 192.75 46.89 35.57
C ALA A 14 191.50 47.63 36.09
N GLU A 15 191.70 48.81 36.70
CA GLU A 15 190.65 49.48 37.48
C GLU A 15 189.52 50.08 36.61
N ILE A 16 189.85 50.53 35.39
CA ILE A 16 188.86 51.02 34.41
C ILE A 16 187.94 49.88 33.94
N ARG A 17 188.46 48.65 33.83
CA ARG A 17 187.70 47.50 33.34
C ARG A 17 186.60 47.07 34.32
N VAL A 18 186.88 47.11 35.62
CA VAL A 18 185.91 46.74 36.67
C VAL A 18 184.69 47.66 36.66
N ARG A 19 184.89 49.00 36.73
CA ARG A 19 183.79 49.97 36.83
C ARG A 19 182.88 50.03 35.59
N ILE A 20 183.35 49.57 34.43
CA ILE A 20 182.52 49.43 33.22
C ILE A 20 181.67 48.16 33.29
N VAL A 21 182.21 47.05 33.79
CA VAL A 21 181.47 45.79 33.96
C VAL A 21 180.34 45.98 34.98
N ASP A 22 180.62 46.52 36.17
CA ASP A 22 179.64 46.67 37.25
C ASP A 22 178.41 47.47 36.79
N ARG A 23 178.64 48.66 36.20
CA ARG A 23 177.55 49.55 35.73
C ARG A 23 176.75 48.95 34.56
N PHE A 24 177.38 48.10 33.74
CA PHE A 24 176.65 47.37 32.69
C PHE A 24 175.81 46.23 33.29
N TYR A 25 176.31 45.56 34.34
CA TYR A 25 175.61 44.50 35.05
C TYR A 25 174.37 45.02 35.79
N ASP A 26 174.48 46.14 36.52
CA ASP A 26 173.36 46.77 37.25
C ASP A 26 172.23 47.20 36.31
N ASN A 27 172.55 47.89 35.20
CA ASN A 27 171.55 48.25 34.19
C ASN A 27 170.86 47.00 33.60
N THR A 28 171.65 45.97 33.26
CA THR A 28 171.10 44.72 32.70
C THR A 28 170.18 44.00 33.70
N LEU A 29 170.51 44.02 35.00
CA LEU A 29 169.67 43.49 36.07
C LEU A 29 168.37 44.29 36.25
N GLN A 30 168.46 45.63 36.28
CA GLN A 30 167.29 46.49 36.46
C GLN A 30 166.34 46.42 35.26
N GLU A 31 166.87 46.32 34.04
CA GLU A 31 166.09 46.10 32.83
C GLU A 31 165.42 44.72 32.81
N ASN A 32 166.13 43.64 33.19
CA ASN A 32 165.54 42.30 33.35
C ASN A 32 164.45 42.26 34.44
N PHE A 33 164.61 43.00 35.53
CA PHE A 33 163.60 43.08 36.59
C PHE A 33 162.31 43.76 36.09
N ASN A 34 162.45 44.89 35.38
CA ASN A 34 161.33 45.58 34.74
C ASN A 34 160.66 44.73 33.65
N LEU A 35 161.43 44.00 32.85
CA LEU A 35 160.91 43.08 31.82
C LEU A 35 160.14 41.91 32.45
N ASN A 36 160.63 41.30 33.54
CA ASN A 36 159.87 40.28 34.27
C ASN A 36 158.55 40.84 34.82
N ILE A 37 158.56 42.01 35.47
CA ILE A 37 157.32 42.66 35.95
C ILE A 37 156.35 42.95 34.80
N SER A 38 156.83 43.35 33.62
CA SER A 38 155.99 43.57 32.44
C SER A 38 155.43 42.26 31.86
N ARG A 39 156.26 41.22 31.78
CA ARG A 39 155.85 39.86 31.36
C ARG A 39 154.79 39.29 32.29
N ASP A 40 154.97 39.41 33.60
CA ASP A 40 154.07 38.82 34.59
C ASP A 40 152.75 39.60 34.65
N LYS A 41 152.77 40.94 34.44
CA LYS A 41 151.56 41.73 34.19
C LYS A 41 150.84 41.33 32.89
N ALA A 42 151.57 41.01 31.83
CA ALA A 42 150.98 40.52 30.58
C ALA A 42 150.40 39.10 30.74
N SER A 43 151.09 38.22 31.48
CA SER A 43 150.64 36.87 31.82
C SER A 43 149.35 36.89 32.66
N ASN A 44 149.30 37.74 33.69
CA ASN A 44 148.10 37.90 34.53
C ASN A 44 146.91 38.44 33.71
N ARG A 45 147.13 39.42 32.82
CA ARG A 45 146.08 39.90 31.90
C ARG A 45 145.62 38.79 30.95
N LEU A 46 146.52 37.98 30.41
CA LEU A 46 146.17 36.85 29.54
C LEU A 46 145.37 35.79 30.30
N ALA A 47 145.71 35.51 31.56
CA ALA A 47 144.94 34.61 32.43
C ALA A 47 143.54 35.18 32.78
N GLU A 48 143.43 36.49 33.01
CA GLU A 48 142.13 37.17 33.20
C GLU A 48 141.26 37.11 31.94
N GLU A 49 141.81 37.34 30.75
CA GLU A 49 141.07 37.20 29.48
C GLU A 49 140.70 35.74 29.19
N GLN A 50 141.60 34.77 29.43
CA GLN A 50 141.27 33.34 29.33
C GLN A 50 140.13 32.96 30.28
N LYS A 51 140.12 33.48 31.52
CA LYS A 51 139.01 33.28 32.46
C LYS A 51 137.70 33.89 31.94
N LYS A 52 137.73 35.12 31.41
CA LYS A 52 136.55 35.76 30.80
C LYS A 52 136.03 34.95 29.60
N ILE A 53 136.90 34.42 28.76
CA ILE A 53 136.53 33.55 27.62
C ILE A 53 135.81 32.29 28.14
N ILE A 54 136.35 31.60 29.14
CA ILE A 54 135.72 30.40 29.73
C ILE A 54 134.35 30.75 30.34
N GLU A 55 134.23 31.88 31.06
CA GLU A 55 132.95 32.36 31.61
C GLU A 55 131.93 32.70 30.51
N LEU A 56 132.37 33.26 29.38
CA LEU A 56 131.52 33.56 28.22
C LEU A 56 131.10 32.29 27.48
N GLU A 57 132.00 31.34 27.26
CA GLU A 57 131.67 30.02 26.69
C GLU A 57 130.69 29.24 27.58
N GLN A 58 130.79 29.37 28.90
CA GLN A 58 129.82 28.78 29.82
C GLN A 58 128.45 29.48 29.68
N LYS A 59 128.40 30.81 29.70
CA LYS A 59 127.16 31.60 29.49
C LYS A 59 126.51 31.29 28.14
N VAL A 60 127.28 31.14 27.06
CA VAL A 60 126.78 30.73 25.74
C VAL A 60 126.23 29.29 25.75
N ARG A 61 126.88 28.35 26.44
CA ARG A 61 126.36 26.98 26.62
C ARG A 61 125.06 26.96 27.44
N GLU A 62 124.94 27.79 28.46
CA GLU A 62 123.73 27.92 29.30
C GLU A 62 122.59 28.58 28.53
N LEU A 63 122.86 29.65 27.77
CA LEU A 63 121.88 30.28 26.86
C LEU A 63 121.41 29.31 25.78
N ASN A 64 122.31 28.53 25.16
CA ASN A 64 121.93 27.52 24.16
C ASN A 64 121.05 26.41 24.76
N LYS A 65 121.32 25.95 25.98
CA LYS A 65 120.42 25.04 26.71
C LYS A 65 119.05 25.68 26.97
N GLY A 66 119.02 26.95 27.35
CA GLY A 66 117.79 27.74 27.53
C GLY A 66 116.96 27.84 26.24
N ILE A 67 117.61 28.15 25.12
CA ILE A 67 116.98 28.24 23.79
C ILE A 67 116.42 26.88 23.35
N GLN A 68 117.19 25.79 23.50
CA GLN A 68 116.73 24.43 23.18
C GLN A 68 115.52 24.02 24.04
N SER A 69 115.55 24.32 25.34
CA SER A 69 114.42 24.09 26.26
C SER A 69 113.18 24.89 25.85
N ALA A 70 113.33 26.17 25.51
CA ALA A 70 112.24 27.02 25.02
C ALA A 70 111.66 26.53 23.69
N GLN A 71 112.50 26.08 22.75
CA GLN A 71 112.07 25.49 21.47
C GLN A 71 111.30 24.18 21.65
N LEU A 72 111.77 23.28 22.54
CA LEU A 72 111.06 22.06 22.91
C LEU A 72 109.70 22.37 23.55
N LYS A 73 109.66 23.33 24.48
CA LYS A 73 108.41 23.77 25.13
C LYS A 73 107.43 24.33 24.09
N ALA A 74 107.87 25.24 23.23
CA ALA A 74 107.05 25.84 22.18
C ALA A 74 106.47 24.79 21.22
N ARG A 75 107.27 23.79 20.80
CA ARG A 75 106.78 22.65 20.00
C ARG A 75 105.71 21.85 20.77
N SER A 76 105.92 21.58 22.06
CA SER A 76 104.94 20.86 22.89
C SER A 76 103.62 21.62 23.09
N GLU A 77 103.69 22.95 23.17
CA GLU A 77 102.50 23.81 23.30
C GLU A 77 101.79 23.97 21.96
N GLN A 78 102.50 24.04 20.84
CA GLN A 78 101.93 24.03 19.50
C GLN A 78 101.24 22.69 19.18
N GLN A 79 101.84 21.55 19.54
CA GLN A 79 101.20 20.23 19.41
C GLN A 79 99.94 20.11 20.28
N ARG A 80 100.00 20.55 21.54
CA ARG A 80 98.81 20.64 22.42
C ARG A 80 97.75 21.59 21.85
N SER A 81 98.14 22.64 21.11
CA SER A 81 97.20 23.54 20.44
C SER A 81 96.53 22.88 19.24
N SER A 82 97.25 22.11 18.42
CA SER A 82 96.64 21.34 17.32
C SER A 82 95.71 20.23 17.84
N GLU A 83 96.08 19.54 18.93
CA GLU A 83 95.21 18.56 19.58
C GLU A 83 93.91 19.21 20.14
N LYS A 84 94.02 20.39 20.75
CA LYS A 84 92.87 21.17 21.21
C LYS A 84 91.99 21.61 20.05
N ASN A 85 92.56 22.12 18.96
CA ASN A 85 91.80 22.54 17.78
C ASN A 85 91.09 21.36 17.10
N GLY A 86 91.74 20.20 16.97
CA GLY A 86 91.10 18.99 16.45
C GLY A 86 89.93 18.50 17.33
N LYS A 87 90.10 18.54 18.66
CA LYS A 87 89.02 18.24 19.62
C LYS A 87 87.88 19.27 19.53
N LEU A 88 88.20 20.55 19.41
CA LEU A 88 87.21 21.62 19.22
C LEU A 88 86.39 21.40 17.94
N GLN A 89 87.06 21.13 16.81
CA GLN A 89 86.41 20.90 15.52
C GLN A 89 85.54 19.63 15.52
N SER A 90 85.98 18.57 16.19
CA SER A 90 85.18 17.36 16.43
C SER A 90 83.92 17.66 17.24
N LEU A 91 84.03 18.45 18.32
CA LEU A 91 82.89 18.90 19.11
C LEU A 91 81.95 19.82 18.30
N THR A 92 82.46 20.76 17.51
CA THR A 92 81.65 21.60 16.61
C THR A 92 80.86 20.77 15.59
N ASN A 93 81.48 19.74 15.01
CA ASN A 93 80.79 18.82 14.12
C ASN A 93 79.71 18.02 14.85
N LYS A 94 79.96 17.56 16.08
CA LYS A 94 78.98 16.83 16.89
C LYS A 94 77.81 17.72 17.34
N VAL A 95 78.05 19.00 17.64
CA VAL A 95 76.99 19.99 17.91
C VAL A 95 76.08 20.14 16.68
N ARG A 96 76.64 20.35 15.48
CA ARG A 96 75.85 20.40 14.23
C ARG A 96 75.04 19.14 13.97
N GLU A 97 75.61 17.96 14.23
CA GLU A 97 74.90 16.69 14.08
C GLU A 97 73.70 16.59 15.03
N LEU A 98 73.85 17.09 16.26
CA LEU A 98 72.76 17.15 17.25
C LEU A 98 71.72 18.23 16.92
N GLU A 99 72.13 19.38 16.38
CA GLU A 99 71.23 20.44 15.90
C GLU A 99 70.32 19.91 14.78
N VAL A 100 70.88 19.19 13.79
CA VAL A 100 70.12 18.55 12.72
C VAL A 100 69.18 17.47 13.27
N GLN A 101 69.65 16.61 14.18
CA GLN A 101 68.80 15.60 14.83
C GLN A 101 67.67 16.21 15.68
N LEU A 102 67.86 17.42 16.22
CA LEU A 102 66.81 18.14 16.93
C LEU A 102 65.76 18.69 15.96
N ALA A 103 66.20 19.34 14.88
CA ALA A 103 65.32 19.86 13.84
C ALA A 103 64.46 18.76 13.18
N ASP A 104 65.07 17.61 12.86
CA ASP A 104 64.36 16.42 12.35
C ASP A 104 63.29 15.90 13.33
N LYS A 105 63.57 15.95 14.64
CA LYS A 105 62.61 15.55 15.68
C LYS A 105 61.47 16.54 15.84
N THR A 106 61.75 17.85 15.78
CA THR A 106 60.72 18.89 15.78
C THR A 106 59.80 18.74 14.57
N ALA A 107 60.36 18.63 13.36
CA ALA A 107 59.58 18.46 12.14
C ALA A 107 58.69 17.19 12.15
N ARG A 108 59.18 16.08 12.73
CA ARG A 108 58.35 14.87 12.96
C ARG A 108 57.23 15.14 13.96
N SER A 109 57.52 15.79 15.09
CA SER A 109 56.53 16.14 16.11
C SER A 109 55.42 17.06 15.57
N ASP A 110 55.75 17.97 14.64
CA ASP A 110 54.78 18.84 13.98
C ASP A 110 53.86 18.05 13.03
N VAL A 111 54.44 17.11 12.26
CA VAL A 111 53.68 16.18 11.40
C VAL A 111 52.75 15.29 12.23
N ASP A 112 53.25 14.73 13.34
CA ASP A 112 52.45 13.91 14.25
C ASP A 112 51.30 14.73 14.88
N SER A 113 51.54 16.00 15.26
CA SER A 113 50.49 16.91 15.75
C SER A 113 49.41 17.18 14.70
N VAL A 114 49.78 17.33 13.42
CA VAL A 114 48.83 17.50 12.31
C VAL A 114 48.03 16.22 12.06
N ILE A 115 48.65 15.04 12.17
CA ILE A 115 47.97 13.75 12.05
C ILE A 115 46.95 13.56 13.18
N VAL A 116 47.33 13.84 14.43
CA VAL A 116 46.42 13.77 15.60
C VAL A 116 45.21 14.68 15.41
N LYS A 117 45.40 15.97 15.08
CA LYS A 117 44.29 16.91 14.83
C LYS A 117 43.37 16.46 13.68
N LYS A 118 43.93 15.81 12.66
CA LYS A 118 43.15 15.24 11.55
C LYS A 118 42.36 14.00 11.99
N MET A 119 42.90 13.17 12.87
CA MET A 119 42.19 12.04 13.46
C MET A 119 41.08 12.50 14.43
N GLU A 120 41.34 13.52 15.25
CA GLU A 120 40.35 14.11 16.17
C GLU A 120 39.16 14.71 15.41
N SER A 121 39.41 15.54 14.40
CA SER A 121 38.36 16.13 13.56
C SER A 121 37.59 15.08 12.75
N GLY A 122 38.27 14.04 12.24
CA GLY A 122 37.61 12.89 11.62
C GLY A 122 36.72 12.11 12.59
N GLY A 123 37.19 11.86 13.82
CA GLY A 123 36.43 11.19 14.88
C GLY A 123 35.19 11.99 15.29
N GLN A 124 35.30 13.32 15.42
CA GLN A 124 34.17 14.21 15.68
C GLN A 124 33.14 14.17 14.54
N ALA A 125 33.57 14.22 13.28
CA ALA A 125 32.67 14.12 12.13
C ALA A 125 31.93 12.77 12.07
N ILE A 126 32.62 11.66 12.36
CA ILE A 126 32.02 10.32 12.45
C ILE A 126 31.02 10.24 13.61
N ALA A 127 31.32 10.82 14.77
CA ALA A 127 30.39 10.86 15.91
C ALA A 127 29.11 11.64 15.58
N MET A 128 29.24 12.82 14.95
CA MET A 128 28.09 13.63 14.53
C MET A 128 27.21 12.92 13.50
N GLU A 129 27.80 12.25 12.50
CA GLU A 129 27.04 11.47 11.52
C GLU A 129 26.38 10.23 12.15
N LEU A 130 27.05 9.57 13.10
CA LEU A 130 26.48 8.44 13.84
C LEU A 130 25.27 8.88 14.69
N ASP A 131 25.35 10.02 15.37
CA ASP A 131 24.22 10.56 16.15
C ASP A 131 23.08 11.03 15.25
N ARG A 132 23.39 11.63 14.08
CA ARG A 132 22.39 11.92 13.05
C ARG A 132 21.68 10.64 12.56
N GLN A 133 22.40 9.55 12.36
CA GLN A 133 21.81 8.26 11.96
C GLN A 133 20.97 7.62 13.09
N LYS A 134 21.40 7.73 14.36
CA LYS A 134 20.56 7.32 15.50
C LYS A 134 19.23 8.08 15.52
N GLN A 135 19.26 9.39 15.29
CA GLN A 135 18.06 10.22 15.25
C GLN A 135 17.13 9.79 14.09
N THR A 136 17.63 9.65 12.87
CA THR A 136 16.78 9.19 11.74
C THR A 136 16.24 7.78 11.95
N ASN A 137 16.98 6.90 12.63
CA ASN A 137 16.49 5.56 12.98
C ASN A 137 15.40 5.59 14.06
N ALA A 138 15.44 6.54 15.00
CA ALA A 138 14.37 6.75 15.98
C ALA A 138 13.09 7.32 15.32
N GLU A 139 13.24 8.26 14.39
CA GLU A 139 12.14 8.81 13.58
C GLU A 139 11.48 7.71 12.73
N LEU A 140 12.28 6.87 12.06
CA LEU A 140 11.78 5.70 11.31
C LEU A 140 11.12 4.66 12.22
N ALA A 141 11.61 4.45 13.45
CA ALA A 141 10.99 3.54 14.41
C ALA A 141 9.59 4.03 14.83
N HIS A 142 9.44 5.34 15.07
CA HIS A 142 8.13 5.96 15.36
C HIS A 142 7.15 5.78 14.19
N GLN A 143 7.57 6.09 12.96
CA GLN A 143 6.75 5.94 11.76
C GLN A 143 6.30 4.48 11.54
N ASN A 144 7.16 3.50 11.82
CA ASN A 144 6.80 2.08 11.71
C ASN A 144 5.75 1.65 12.73
N GLU A 145 5.79 2.16 13.97
CA GLU A 145 4.79 1.83 14.99
C GLU A 145 3.45 2.56 14.75
N GLU A 146 3.50 3.81 14.26
CA GLU A 146 2.31 4.54 13.80
C GLU A 146 1.62 3.81 12.64
N LEU A 147 2.38 3.38 11.63
CA LEU A 147 1.87 2.57 10.52
C LEU A 147 1.24 1.25 11.02
N ARG A 148 1.89 0.53 11.95
CA ARG A 148 1.31 -0.66 12.59
C ARG A 148 -0.01 -0.36 13.32
N GLY A 149 -0.11 0.79 13.97
CA GLY A 149 -1.34 1.29 14.58
C GLY A 149 -2.46 1.45 13.54
N THR A 150 -2.17 2.12 12.42
CA THR A 150 -3.15 2.30 11.34
C THR A 150 -3.56 0.97 10.68
N CYS A 151 -2.64 0.02 10.48
CA CYS A 151 -2.96 -1.30 9.95
C CYS A 151 -3.94 -2.07 10.85
N LYS A 152 -3.70 -2.09 12.18
CA LYS A 152 -4.60 -2.74 13.14
C LYS A 152 -6.01 -2.10 13.14
N ALA A 153 -6.08 -0.77 13.13
CA ALA A 153 -7.36 -0.07 13.07
C ALA A 153 -8.14 -0.41 11.78
N LEU A 154 -7.46 -0.49 10.64
CA LEU A 154 -8.06 -0.90 9.36
C LEU A 154 -8.48 -2.38 9.36
N GLU A 155 -7.74 -3.28 10.03
CA GLU A 155 -8.14 -4.68 10.21
C GLU A 155 -9.40 -4.80 11.08
N GLU A 156 -9.54 -3.99 12.13
CA GLU A 156 -10.73 -3.93 12.99
C GLU A 156 -11.96 -3.34 12.26
N GLU A 157 -11.78 -2.27 11.46
CA GLU A 157 -12.84 -1.76 10.57
C GLU A 157 -13.26 -2.80 9.52
N LEU A 158 -12.31 -3.57 8.97
CA LEU A 158 -12.57 -4.59 7.97
C LEU A 158 -13.30 -5.81 8.58
N LEU A 159 -12.98 -6.19 9.83
CA LEU A 159 -13.70 -7.21 10.58
C LEU A 159 -15.13 -6.78 10.93
N THR A 160 -15.32 -5.57 11.44
CA THR A 160 -16.65 -5.05 11.81
C THR A 160 -17.56 -4.86 10.59
N THR A 161 -17.02 -4.37 9.47
CA THR A 161 -17.78 -4.26 8.21
C THR A 161 -18.14 -5.63 7.61
N ARG A 162 -17.25 -6.64 7.68
CA ARG A 162 -17.58 -8.03 7.32
C ARG A 162 -18.75 -8.57 8.16
N ALA A 163 -18.68 -8.44 9.49
CA ALA A 163 -19.75 -8.91 10.38
C ALA A 163 -21.10 -8.21 10.12
N ALA A 164 -21.08 -6.91 9.79
CA ALA A 164 -22.28 -6.16 9.41
C ALA A 164 -22.87 -6.64 8.08
N LEU A 165 -22.03 -6.93 7.08
CA LEU A 165 -22.46 -7.49 5.78
C LEU A 165 -23.02 -8.90 5.91
N GLU A 166 -22.40 -9.76 6.73
CA GLU A 166 -22.92 -11.10 7.03
C GLU A 166 -24.28 -11.04 7.71
N LYS A 167 -24.43 -10.20 8.75
CA LYS A 167 -25.72 -9.96 9.41
C LYS A 167 -26.80 -9.47 8.43
N LYS A 168 -26.47 -8.51 7.55
CA LYS A 168 -27.39 -8.00 6.51
C LYS A 168 -27.75 -9.08 5.49
N THR A 169 -26.80 -9.93 5.11
CA THR A 169 -27.00 -11.07 4.21
C THR A 169 -27.95 -12.10 4.83
N ASN A 170 -27.77 -12.44 6.11
CA ASN A 170 -28.60 -13.42 6.79
C ASN A 170 -30.04 -12.90 7.05
N VAL A 171 -30.20 -11.61 7.38
CA VAL A 171 -31.52 -10.95 7.44
C VAL A 171 -32.20 -10.96 6.06
N SER A 172 -31.46 -10.70 4.97
CA SER A 172 -32.00 -10.75 3.61
C SER A 172 -32.42 -12.17 3.20
N LYS A 173 -31.63 -13.20 3.52
CA LYS A 173 -31.99 -14.61 3.31
C LYS A 173 -33.27 -14.99 4.07
N GLN A 174 -33.40 -14.55 5.33
CA GLN A 174 -34.62 -14.80 6.11
C GLN A 174 -35.84 -14.14 5.46
N ALA A 175 -35.76 -12.84 5.13
CA ALA A 175 -36.86 -12.13 4.50
C ALA A 175 -37.28 -12.73 3.14
N MET A 176 -36.33 -13.21 2.32
CA MET A 176 -36.66 -13.95 1.09
C MET A 176 -37.34 -15.30 1.37
N THR A 177 -36.93 -16.01 2.43
CA THR A 177 -37.55 -17.27 2.86
C THR A 177 -38.98 -17.03 3.35
N ASP A 178 -39.20 -15.98 4.15
CA ASP A 178 -40.51 -15.60 4.66
C ASP A 178 -41.46 -15.18 3.54
N LEU A 179 -40.99 -14.40 2.56
CA LEU A 179 -41.76 -14.05 1.36
C LEU A 179 -42.15 -15.29 0.54
N LEU A 180 -41.22 -16.23 0.35
CA LEU A 180 -41.44 -17.45 -0.41
C LEU A 180 -42.41 -18.42 0.30
N ASN A 181 -42.40 -18.46 1.63
CA ASN A 181 -43.38 -19.19 2.42
C ASN A 181 -44.76 -18.52 2.37
N ASN A 182 -44.84 -17.20 2.52
CA ASN A 182 -46.09 -16.43 2.37
C ASN A 182 -46.71 -16.61 0.98
N TYR A 183 -45.90 -16.63 -0.07
CA TYR A 183 -46.37 -16.92 -1.44
C TYR A 183 -46.98 -18.33 -1.52
N LYS A 184 -46.28 -19.38 -1.07
CA LYS A 184 -46.78 -20.77 -1.05
C LYS A 184 -48.09 -20.92 -0.26
N ASP A 185 -48.22 -20.23 0.87
CA ASP A 185 -49.44 -20.26 1.68
C ASP A 185 -50.59 -19.49 1.01
N SER A 186 -50.31 -18.41 0.28
CA SER A 186 -51.30 -17.69 -0.53
C SER A 186 -51.74 -18.50 -1.74
N GLU A 187 -50.82 -19.20 -2.39
CA GLU A 187 -51.06 -20.09 -3.52
C GLU A 187 -51.93 -21.28 -3.10
N ARG A 188 -51.63 -21.91 -1.96
CA ARG A 188 -52.47 -22.96 -1.36
C ARG A 188 -53.89 -22.47 -1.07
N LYS A 189 -54.03 -21.31 -0.42
CA LYS A 189 -55.34 -20.67 -0.15
C LYS A 189 -56.11 -20.28 -1.41
N SER A 190 -55.41 -19.98 -2.50
CA SER A 190 -56.03 -19.73 -3.81
C SER A 190 -56.54 -21.02 -4.45
N MET A 191 -55.78 -22.12 -4.33
CA MET A 191 -56.18 -23.45 -4.80
C MET A 191 -57.38 -24.00 -4.01
N GLU A 192 -57.35 -23.87 -2.67
CA GLU A 192 -58.47 -24.21 -1.78
C GLU A 192 -59.76 -23.52 -2.26
N LYS A 193 -59.74 -22.19 -2.40
CA LYS A 193 -60.88 -21.40 -2.91
C LYS A 193 -61.32 -21.77 -4.32
N ALA A 194 -60.40 -22.16 -5.20
CA ALA A 194 -60.75 -22.65 -6.53
C ALA A 194 -61.58 -23.95 -6.44
N THR A 195 -61.16 -24.90 -5.60
CA THR A 195 -61.90 -26.14 -5.37
C THR A 195 -63.25 -25.92 -4.67
N GLU A 196 -63.35 -24.96 -3.74
CA GLU A 196 -64.62 -24.53 -3.16
C GLU A 196 -65.57 -23.98 -4.23
N CYS A 197 -65.07 -23.14 -5.14
CA CYS A 197 -65.86 -22.59 -6.25
C CYS A 197 -66.32 -23.68 -7.24
N GLU A 198 -65.53 -24.72 -7.47
CA GLU A 198 -65.93 -25.86 -8.29
C GLU A 198 -67.01 -26.73 -7.60
N GLN A 199 -66.87 -26.98 -6.30
CA GLN A 199 -67.90 -27.66 -5.50
C GLN A 199 -69.22 -26.87 -5.51
N LEU A 200 -69.17 -25.54 -5.33
CA LEU A 200 -70.35 -24.67 -5.38
C LEU A 200 -70.99 -24.66 -6.79
N LYS A 201 -70.21 -24.67 -7.87
CA LYS A 201 -70.75 -24.83 -9.24
C LYS A 201 -71.46 -26.16 -9.43
N ALA A 202 -70.88 -27.27 -8.95
CA ALA A 202 -71.51 -28.59 -9.03
C ALA A 202 -72.80 -28.68 -8.19
N GLN A 203 -72.83 -28.06 -7.00
CA GLN A 203 -74.05 -27.92 -6.19
C GLN A 203 -75.11 -27.09 -6.92
N LEU A 204 -74.74 -25.94 -7.51
CA LEU A 204 -75.65 -25.09 -8.27
C LEU A 204 -76.26 -25.85 -9.45
N GLN A 205 -75.46 -26.55 -10.25
CA GLN A 205 -75.95 -27.41 -11.35
C GLN A 205 -76.93 -28.49 -10.85
N SER A 206 -76.64 -29.12 -9.72
CA SER A 206 -77.52 -30.11 -9.07
C SER A 206 -78.85 -29.50 -8.60
N VAL A 207 -78.86 -28.24 -8.15
CA VAL A 207 -80.08 -27.51 -7.78
C VAL A 207 -80.86 -27.06 -9.02
N SER A 208 -80.21 -26.51 -10.05
CA SER A 208 -80.84 -26.15 -11.32
C SER A 208 -81.52 -27.35 -11.98
N ALA A 209 -80.84 -28.51 -12.04
CA ALA A 209 -81.41 -29.74 -12.58
C ALA A 209 -82.54 -30.34 -11.72
N LYS A 210 -82.71 -29.91 -10.46
CA LYS A 210 -83.90 -30.23 -9.65
C LYS A 210 -85.04 -29.24 -9.92
N LEU A 211 -84.74 -27.95 -10.06
CA LEU A 211 -85.72 -26.91 -10.41
C LEU A 211 -86.35 -27.20 -11.77
N GLU A 212 -85.56 -27.49 -12.81
CA GLU A 212 -86.06 -27.84 -14.14
C GLU A 212 -87.06 -29.03 -14.12
N ARG A 213 -86.80 -30.05 -13.29
CA ARG A 213 -87.71 -31.19 -13.09
C ARG A 213 -88.99 -30.80 -12.35
N ILE A 214 -88.91 -29.86 -11.41
CA ILE A 214 -90.05 -29.32 -10.67
C ILE A 214 -90.90 -28.44 -11.59
N GLU A 215 -90.28 -27.58 -12.40
CA GLU A 215 -90.95 -26.73 -13.39
C GLU A 215 -91.66 -27.56 -14.46
N LYS A 216 -90.99 -28.58 -15.02
CA LYS A 216 -91.64 -29.53 -15.94
C LYS A 216 -92.83 -30.22 -15.28
N ARG A 217 -92.69 -30.68 -14.03
CA ARG A 217 -93.80 -31.27 -13.28
C ARG A 217 -94.91 -30.25 -12.97
N ARG A 218 -94.59 -28.96 -12.86
CA ARG A 218 -95.55 -27.87 -12.69
C ARG A 218 -96.36 -27.68 -13.98
N THR A 219 -95.69 -27.58 -15.14
CA THR A 219 -96.36 -27.46 -16.44
C THR A 219 -97.20 -28.69 -16.79
N ASP A 220 -96.71 -29.90 -16.47
CA ASP A 220 -97.46 -31.15 -16.64
C ASP A 220 -98.72 -31.21 -15.75
N LEU A 221 -98.73 -30.49 -14.61
CA LEU A 221 -99.91 -30.36 -13.75
C LEU A 221 -100.83 -29.23 -14.20
N GLU A 222 -100.30 -28.09 -14.62
CA GLU A 222 -101.05 -26.95 -15.17
C GLU A 222 -101.88 -27.38 -16.39
N ALA A 223 -101.27 -28.08 -17.35
CA ALA A 223 -101.97 -28.62 -18.52
C ALA A 223 -103.09 -29.62 -18.16
N ARG A 224 -102.93 -30.38 -17.07
CA ARG A 224 -103.96 -31.32 -16.58
C ARG A 224 -105.09 -30.62 -15.82
N VAL A 225 -104.82 -29.47 -15.20
CA VAL A 225 -105.85 -28.60 -14.62
C VAL A 225 -106.65 -27.96 -15.76
N GLU A 226 -105.99 -27.37 -16.76
CA GLU A 226 -106.64 -26.79 -17.95
C GLU A 226 -107.51 -27.82 -18.67
N GLU A 227 -107.03 -29.05 -18.89
CA GLU A 227 -107.85 -30.13 -19.46
C GLU A 227 -109.08 -30.45 -18.59
N SER A 228 -108.93 -30.44 -17.27
CA SER A 228 -110.04 -30.66 -16.34
C SER A 228 -111.05 -29.51 -16.32
N GLU A 229 -110.58 -28.26 -16.47
CA GLU A 229 -111.43 -27.07 -16.56
C GLU A 229 -112.21 -27.03 -17.88
N LEU A 230 -111.58 -27.39 -19.00
CA LEU A 230 -112.25 -27.56 -20.29
C LEU A 230 -113.35 -28.64 -20.23
N ARG A 231 -113.03 -29.81 -19.64
CA ARG A 231 -114.02 -30.88 -19.40
C ARG A 231 -115.17 -30.40 -18.51
N ASN A 232 -114.88 -29.62 -17.46
CA ASN A 232 -115.89 -29.06 -16.57
C ASN A 232 -116.77 -28.02 -17.28
N ALA A 233 -116.17 -27.14 -18.09
CA ALA A 233 -116.91 -26.17 -18.92
C ALA A 233 -117.87 -26.87 -19.91
N ASP A 234 -117.48 -28.00 -20.49
CA ASP A 234 -118.36 -28.81 -21.35
C ASP A 234 -119.46 -29.55 -20.57
N LEU A 235 -119.19 -29.99 -19.34
CA LEU A 235 -120.25 -30.49 -18.44
C LEU A 235 -121.24 -29.37 -18.08
N ILE A 236 -120.76 -28.17 -17.79
CA ILE A 236 -121.60 -26.99 -17.52
C ILE A 236 -122.44 -26.61 -18.75
N LYS A 237 -121.89 -26.67 -19.97
CA LYS A 237 -122.65 -26.48 -21.22
C LYS A 237 -123.77 -27.53 -21.36
N LYS A 238 -123.48 -28.80 -21.08
CA LYS A 238 -124.46 -29.90 -21.09
C LYS A 238 -125.55 -29.70 -20.04
N ILE A 239 -125.21 -29.30 -18.81
CA ILE A 239 -126.19 -28.94 -17.76
C ILE A 239 -127.13 -27.84 -18.26
N HIS A 240 -126.60 -26.74 -18.79
CA HIS A 240 -127.42 -25.66 -19.38
C HIS A 240 -128.23 -26.10 -20.62
N GLN A 241 -127.84 -27.18 -21.31
CA GLN A 241 -128.63 -27.76 -22.41
C GLN A 241 -129.77 -28.63 -21.87
N TYR A 242 -129.51 -29.50 -20.89
CA TYR A 242 -130.54 -30.30 -20.22
C TYR A 242 -131.55 -29.42 -19.47
N GLU A 243 -131.10 -28.37 -18.78
CA GLU A 243 -131.98 -27.38 -18.17
C GLU A 243 -132.89 -26.69 -19.19
N ARG A 244 -132.34 -26.24 -20.33
CA ARG A 244 -133.17 -25.63 -21.39
C ARG A 244 -134.16 -26.63 -21.98
N SER A 245 -133.76 -27.88 -22.17
CA SER A 245 -134.66 -28.96 -22.60
C SER A 245 -135.78 -29.20 -21.58
N ALA A 246 -135.46 -29.30 -20.30
CA ALA A 246 -136.44 -29.50 -19.22
C ALA A 246 -137.40 -28.30 -19.06
N ARG A 247 -136.89 -27.07 -19.14
CA ARG A 247 -137.72 -25.84 -19.13
C ARG A 247 -138.66 -25.78 -20.34
N MET A 248 -138.22 -26.22 -21.52
CA MET A 248 -139.08 -26.31 -22.71
C MET A 248 -140.12 -27.43 -22.58
N ALA A 249 -139.76 -28.60 -22.06
CA ALA A 249 -140.71 -29.68 -21.79
C ALA A 249 -141.81 -29.26 -20.80
N LEU A 250 -141.44 -28.53 -19.74
CA LEU A 250 -142.39 -27.93 -18.78
C LEU A 250 -143.30 -26.88 -19.43
N ASN A 251 -142.78 -26.05 -20.35
CA ASN A 251 -143.57 -25.04 -21.05
C ASN A 251 -144.52 -25.62 -22.13
N VAL A 252 -144.24 -26.82 -22.66
CA VAL A 252 -145.11 -27.50 -23.64
C VAL A 252 -146.28 -28.23 -22.96
N ALA A 253 -146.15 -28.58 -21.67
CA ALA A 253 -147.21 -29.18 -20.85
C ALA A 253 -148.21 -28.14 -20.31
N GLY A 254 -148.88 -27.40 -21.20
CA GLY A 254 -149.74 -26.28 -20.84
C GLY A 254 -151.11 -26.66 -20.25
N THR A 255 -151.29 -26.53 -18.93
CA THR A 255 -152.60 -26.26 -18.27
C THR A 255 -152.42 -25.51 -16.94
N PRO A 256 -153.34 -24.61 -16.54
CA PRO A 256 -153.29 -23.92 -15.25
C PRO A 256 -154.32 -24.48 -14.25
N THR A 257 -153.86 -25.03 -13.12
CA THR A 257 -154.76 -25.40 -11.99
C THR A 257 -154.08 -25.17 -10.64
N ALA A 258 -154.80 -24.60 -9.68
CA ALA A 258 -154.32 -24.40 -8.31
C ALA A 258 -155.21 -25.13 -7.28
N LEU A 259 -154.64 -26.13 -6.60
CA LEU A 259 -155.11 -26.71 -5.33
C LEU A 259 -153.84 -26.99 -4.50
N ARG A 260 -153.63 -26.53 -3.26
CA ARG A 260 -154.47 -26.45 -2.04
C ARG A 260 -154.59 -27.78 -1.30
N GLY A 261 -153.72 -27.96 -0.29
CA GLY A 261 -153.90 -28.95 0.79
C GLY A 261 -152.66 -29.82 1.03
N GLY A 262 -152.29 -30.01 2.31
CA GLY A 262 -151.23 -30.93 2.73
C GLY A 262 -150.11 -30.25 3.53
N GLN A 263 -150.10 -30.45 4.84
CA GLN A 263 -148.96 -30.15 5.70
C GLN A 263 -148.04 -31.38 5.74
N SER A 264 -146.71 -31.18 5.66
CA SER A 264 -145.79 -31.92 6.54
C SER A 264 -144.42 -31.22 6.64
N ILE A 265 -143.88 -31.25 7.84
CA ILE A 265 -142.59 -30.74 8.29
C ILE A 265 -141.44 -31.57 7.68
N VAL A 266 -140.45 -30.91 7.07
CA VAL A 266 -139.01 -31.01 7.44
C VAL A 266 -138.37 -29.65 7.15
N ASP A 267 -137.57 -29.12 8.08
CA ASP A 267 -137.00 -27.77 7.98
C ASP A 267 -135.82 -27.66 7.01
N ILE A 268 -135.85 -26.64 6.14
CA ILE A 268 -134.68 -26.08 5.45
C ILE A 268 -134.77 -24.55 5.58
N PRO A 269 -133.87 -23.87 6.32
CA PRO A 269 -133.98 -22.43 6.56
C PRO A 269 -133.75 -21.61 5.29
N ARG A 270 -134.65 -20.66 5.03
CA ARG A 270 -134.68 -19.84 3.81
C ARG A 270 -134.59 -18.35 4.12
N ALA A 271 -133.47 -17.74 3.76
CA ALA A 271 -133.34 -16.31 3.45
C ALA A 271 -132.45 -16.24 2.19
N ALA A 272 -132.82 -15.56 1.09
CA ALA A 272 -133.19 -14.15 0.96
C ALA A 272 -132.04 -13.22 1.40
N GLY A 273 -131.42 -12.39 0.55
CA GLY A 273 -131.64 -12.18 -0.88
C GLY A 273 -131.81 -10.71 -1.24
N SER A 274 -130.70 -9.98 -1.32
CA SER A 274 -130.55 -8.69 -2.01
C SER A 274 -129.18 -8.76 -2.69
N SER A 275 -129.05 -8.75 -4.02
CA SER A 275 -129.48 -7.69 -4.96
C SER A 275 -128.81 -6.36 -4.62
N GLY A 276 -127.75 -6.05 -5.37
CA GLY A 276 -126.85 -4.92 -5.13
C GLY A 276 -125.70 -4.92 -6.14
N TYR A 277 -125.81 -4.05 -7.15
CA TYR A 277 -124.85 -3.78 -8.22
C TYR A 277 -123.38 -3.63 -7.79
N GLY A 278 -122.45 -3.89 -8.71
CA GLY A 278 -121.14 -3.22 -8.71
C GLY A 278 -120.01 -3.99 -9.41
N ASP A 279 -119.50 -3.46 -10.52
CA ASP A 279 -118.25 -3.92 -11.14
C ASP A 279 -117.01 -3.55 -10.32
N SER A 280 -115.88 -4.14 -10.69
CA SER A 280 -114.49 -3.78 -10.29
C SER A 280 -114.00 -4.31 -8.94
N PHE A 281 -113.37 -5.48 -8.96
CA PHE A 281 -112.27 -5.79 -8.03
C PHE A 281 -111.09 -6.46 -8.75
N SER A 282 -109.95 -5.76 -8.80
CA SER A 282 -108.66 -6.33 -9.18
C SER A 282 -107.90 -6.84 -7.95
N MET A 283 -107.04 -7.84 -8.13
CA MET A 283 -106.05 -8.32 -7.14
C MET A 283 -106.62 -8.73 -5.76
N LEU A 284 -106.93 -10.01 -5.61
CA LEU A 284 -106.77 -10.67 -4.30
C LEU A 284 -105.39 -11.35 -4.25
N ARG A 285 -104.54 -10.92 -3.32
CA ARG A 285 -103.27 -11.58 -3.02
C ARG A 285 -103.52 -12.94 -2.36
N THR A 286 -102.84 -13.97 -2.82
CA THR A 286 -102.79 -15.27 -2.15
C THR A 286 -101.91 -15.20 -0.89
N THR A 287 -102.52 -15.03 0.29
CA THR A 287 -101.85 -15.23 1.58
C THR A 287 -101.95 -16.70 2.00
N SER A 288 -101.14 -17.56 1.40
CA SER A 288 -101.03 -18.96 1.80
C SER A 288 -100.16 -19.10 3.05
N SER A 289 -100.72 -19.61 4.15
CA SER A 289 -99.95 -20.03 5.32
C SER A 289 -100.48 -21.36 5.89
N SER A 290 -99.58 -22.33 5.96
CA SER A 290 -99.53 -23.42 6.95
C SER A 290 -100.80 -24.22 7.31
N HIS A 291 -100.80 -25.50 6.87
CA HIS A 291 -101.27 -26.67 7.65
C HIS A 291 -102.78 -26.81 7.97
N ASP A 292 -103.31 -27.99 8.35
CA ASP A 292 -103.05 -29.41 8.06
C ASP A 292 -104.22 -30.20 8.75
N LEU A 293 -104.19 -31.53 8.72
CA LEU A 293 -104.99 -32.46 9.52
C LEU A 293 -106.49 -32.59 9.21
N SER A 294 -106.76 -33.62 8.41
CA SER A 294 -107.61 -34.75 8.81
C SER A 294 -108.92 -34.49 9.55
N ILE A 295 -110.01 -34.74 8.82
CA ILE A 295 -111.23 -35.45 9.26
C ILE A 295 -111.16 -36.00 10.71
N ARG A 296 -112.02 -35.49 11.60
CA ARG A 296 -112.61 -36.30 12.68
C ARG A 296 -114.00 -35.82 13.09
N THR A 297 -114.74 -36.73 13.71
CA THR A 297 -116.19 -36.69 13.94
C THR A 297 -116.66 -35.73 15.04
N SER A 298 -117.88 -35.24 14.87
CA SER A 298 -118.81 -34.64 15.83
C SER A 298 -119.06 -35.50 17.10
N PRO A 299 -119.92 -35.07 18.06
CA PRO A 299 -120.12 -33.73 18.66
C PRO A 299 -120.20 -33.79 20.22
N GLU A 300 -120.27 -32.63 20.89
CA GLU A 300 -120.94 -32.30 22.20
C GLU A 300 -120.31 -31.01 22.77
N ARG A 301 -120.81 -30.24 23.76
CA ARG A 301 -122.15 -29.92 24.34
C ARG A 301 -121.92 -28.93 25.51
N ALA A 302 -122.98 -28.25 25.98
CA ALA A 302 -122.97 -27.20 27.03
C ALA A 302 -122.27 -25.87 26.60
N VAL A 303 -122.87 -24.68 26.61
CA VAL A 303 -123.90 -23.99 27.44
C VAL A 303 -123.33 -23.21 28.63
N HIS A 304 -123.22 -21.90 28.42
CA HIS A 304 -123.35 -20.77 29.36
C HIS A 304 -123.63 -19.55 28.43
N PHE A 305 -124.71 -18.75 28.47
CA PHE A 305 -125.38 -18.03 29.59
C PHE A 305 -124.33 -17.30 30.43
N THR A 306 -124.21 -15.97 30.41
CA THR A 306 -125.24 -14.88 30.50
C THR A 306 -124.69 -13.55 29.90
N ASP A 307 -125.37 -12.40 29.75
CA ASP A 307 -126.78 -11.94 29.90
C ASP A 307 -127.04 -10.75 28.91
N HIS A 308 -128.24 -10.18 28.92
CA HIS A 308 -128.69 -9.06 28.07
C HIS A 308 -128.13 -7.68 28.47
N GLY A 309 -128.05 -6.76 27.50
CA GLY A 309 -127.74 -5.34 27.77
C GLY A 309 -127.76 -4.47 26.51
N HIS A 310 -128.73 -3.57 26.44
CA HIS A 310 -128.89 -2.48 25.46
C HIS A 310 -127.55 -1.78 25.11
N ASP A 311 -127.29 -1.37 23.86
CA ASP A 311 -128.22 -0.52 23.10
C ASP A 311 -128.08 -0.55 21.56
N LYS A 312 -129.11 -0.05 20.86
CA LYS A 312 -129.06 0.25 19.42
C LYS A 312 -128.42 1.62 19.16
N LEU A 313 -127.10 1.71 19.24
CA LEU A 313 -126.40 2.77 18.51
C LEU A 313 -126.41 2.49 17.00
N MET A 314 -126.35 3.54 16.18
CA MET A 314 -126.43 3.43 14.72
C MET A 314 -125.24 2.68 14.12
N ASP A 315 -125.38 2.26 12.86
CA ASP A 315 -124.34 1.65 12.02
C ASP A 315 -123.24 2.66 11.63
N ILE A 316 -122.51 3.11 12.65
CA ILE A 316 -121.29 3.93 12.56
C ILE A 316 -120.06 3.02 12.61
N SER A 317 -120.21 1.81 13.17
CA SER A 317 -119.16 0.79 13.31
C SER A 317 -118.43 0.53 12.00
N SER A 318 -119.13 0.39 10.87
CA SER A 318 -118.51 0.20 9.56
C SER A 318 -117.49 1.30 9.21
N SER A 319 -117.88 2.58 9.32
CA SER A 319 -117.00 3.71 8.99
C SER A 319 -115.87 3.90 10.01
N MET A 320 -116.16 3.71 11.30
CA MET A 320 -115.16 3.80 12.35
C MET A 320 -114.16 2.64 12.30
N GLU A 321 -114.60 1.44 11.95
CA GLU A 321 -113.73 0.27 11.79
C GLU A 321 -112.82 0.40 10.57
N ILE A 322 -113.32 0.90 9.43
CA ILE A 322 -112.47 1.23 8.26
C ILE A 322 -111.38 2.25 8.67
N THR A 323 -111.77 3.28 9.44
CA THR A 323 -110.83 4.29 9.94
C THR A 323 -109.79 3.68 10.89
N LEU A 324 -110.20 2.81 11.81
CA LEU A 324 -109.31 2.11 12.74
C LEU A 324 -108.39 1.11 12.05
N ARG A 325 -108.85 0.41 11.01
CA ARG A 325 -108.01 -0.46 10.15
C ARG A 325 -106.94 0.36 9.43
N PHE A 326 -107.31 1.47 8.80
CA PHE A 326 -106.35 2.36 8.13
C PHE A 326 -105.32 2.96 9.13
N LEU A 327 -105.76 3.39 10.31
CA LEU A 327 -104.86 3.87 11.36
C LEU A 327 -103.93 2.75 11.86
N LYS A 328 -104.42 1.52 12.02
CA LYS A 328 -103.61 0.35 12.39
C LYS A 328 -102.58 0.02 11.31
N GLU A 329 -102.98 -0.09 10.04
CA GLU A 329 -102.06 -0.32 8.92
C GLU A 329 -101.01 0.80 8.83
N ARG A 330 -101.38 2.06 9.11
CA ARG A 330 -100.44 3.18 9.15
C ARG A 330 -99.48 3.11 10.34
N ILE A 331 -99.93 2.64 11.50
CA ILE A 331 -99.06 2.38 12.66
C ILE A 331 -98.09 1.24 12.33
N GLU A 332 -98.57 0.09 11.84
CA GLU A 332 -97.74 -1.05 11.45
C GLU A 332 -96.74 -0.71 10.33
N GLN A 333 -97.09 0.22 9.43
CA GLN A 333 -96.15 0.79 8.46
C GLN A 333 -95.12 1.69 9.14
N LEU A 334 -95.53 2.63 9.99
CA LEU A 334 -94.62 3.52 10.71
C LEU A 334 -93.68 2.78 11.67
N GLU A 335 -94.11 1.66 12.24
CA GLU A 335 -93.27 0.78 13.07
C GLU A 335 -92.22 0.02 12.24
N ARG A 336 -92.58 -0.43 11.02
CA ARG A 336 -91.62 -0.98 10.05
C ARG A 336 -90.65 0.08 9.53
N ASP A 337 -91.16 1.24 9.09
CA ASP A 337 -90.36 2.40 8.67
C ASP A 337 -89.34 2.78 9.77
N LYS A 338 -89.78 2.82 11.03
CA LYS A 338 -88.93 3.11 12.20
C LYS A 338 -87.90 2.00 12.48
N ALA A 339 -88.27 0.73 12.34
CA ALA A 339 -87.35 -0.39 12.55
C ALA A 339 -86.25 -0.42 11.48
N GLU A 340 -86.60 -0.21 10.21
CA GLU A 340 -85.69 -0.10 9.08
C GLU A 340 -84.70 1.08 9.29
N LEU A 341 -85.20 2.30 9.53
CA LEU A 341 -84.37 3.47 9.82
C LEU A 341 -83.47 3.30 11.07
N THR A 342 -83.92 2.53 12.07
CA THR A 342 -83.11 2.22 13.27
C THR A 342 -81.98 1.25 12.95
N ASN A 343 -82.18 0.32 12.02
CA ASN A 343 -81.15 -0.63 11.58
C ASN A 343 -80.15 0.03 10.62
N ASP A 344 -80.62 0.86 9.69
CA ASP A 344 -79.76 1.65 8.80
C ASP A 344 -78.84 2.60 9.60
N LEU A 345 -79.38 3.26 10.63
CA LEU A 345 -78.59 4.11 11.52
C LEU A 345 -77.49 3.34 12.26
N LYS A 346 -77.77 2.09 12.71
CA LYS A 346 -76.76 1.22 13.32
C LYS A 346 -75.71 0.77 12.30
N ALA A 347 -76.12 0.36 11.10
CA ALA A 347 -75.21 -0.05 10.04
C ALA A 347 -74.26 1.10 9.65
N GLN A 348 -74.77 2.33 9.56
CA GLN A 348 -73.95 3.52 9.33
C GLN A 348 -73.01 3.86 10.50
N GLN A 349 -73.43 3.64 11.75
CA GLN A 349 -72.56 3.79 12.93
C GLN A 349 -71.43 2.73 12.94
N GLU A 350 -71.74 1.48 12.62
CA GLU A 350 -70.75 0.40 12.52
C GLU A 350 -69.78 0.62 11.35
N GLU A 351 -70.26 1.07 10.19
CA GLU A 351 -69.42 1.44 9.05
C GLU A 351 -68.51 2.63 9.37
N MET A 352 -69.04 3.69 10.00
CA MET A 352 -68.26 4.84 10.46
C MET A 352 -67.16 4.41 11.45
N GLN A 353 -67.49 3.56 12.42
CA GLN A 353 -66.52 3.06 13.40
C GLN A 353 -65.46 2.17 12.75
N LYS A 354 -65.83 1.31 11.81
CA LYS A 354 -64.92 0.47 11.01
C LYS A 354 -63.98 1.32 10.16
N ASN A 355 -64.47 2.43 9.59
CA ASN A 355 -63.65 3.37 8.84
C ASN A 355 -62.75 4.21 9.75
N LEU A 356 -63.20 4.59 10.96
CA LEU A 356 -62.35 5.26 11.97
C LEU A 356 -61.15 4.40 12.37
N VAL A 357 -61.33 3.08 12.52
CA VAL A 357 -60.23 2.15 12.82
C VAL A 357 -59.23 2.09 11.65
N LYS A 358 -59.68 1.88 10.41
CA LYS A 358 -58.81 1.90 9.22
C LYS A 358 -58.01 3.21 9.10
N THR A 359 -58.63 4.36 9.39
CA THR A 359 -57.95 5.66 9.34
C THR A 359 -56.86 5.76 10.40
N LYS A 360 -57.06 5.22 11.61
CA LYS A 360 -56.02 5.15 12.66
C LYS A 360 -54.86 4.24 12.25
N GLU A 361 -55.15 3.08 11.65
CA GLU A 361 -54.15 2.14 11.12
C GLU A 361 -53.33 2.77 9.98
N ALA A 362 -53.99 3.49 9.07
CA ALA A 362 -53.34 4.24 7.99
C ALA A 362 -52.44 5.36 8.53
N VAL A 363 -52.90 6.13 9.53
CA VAL A 363 -52.08 7.19 10.17
C VAL A 363 -50.87 6.60 10.90
N GLY A 364 -51.03 5.48 11.63
CA GLY A 364 -49.92 4.78 12.27
C GLY A 364 -48.89 4.25 11.26
N SER A 365 -49.36 3.75 10.11
CA SER A 365 -48.53 3.30 9.00
C SER A 365 -47.78 4.48 8.34
N MET A 366 -48.46 5.60 8.15
CA MET A 366 -47.87 6.84 7.62
C MET A 366 -46.75 7.34 8.53
N GLN A 367 -46.97 7.42 9.84
CA GLN A 367 -45.95 7.82 10.80
C GLN A 367 -44.75 6.85 10.86
N ALA A 368 -44.96 5.56 10.61
CA ALA A 368 -43.87 4.59 10.50
C ALA A 368 -43.04 4.81 9.23
N LEU A 369 -43.67 5.20 8.12
CA LEU A 369 -42.99 5.58 6.88
C LEU A 369 -42.25 6.92 7.01
N GLU A 370 -42.85 7.92 7.67
CA GLU A 370 -42.23 9.23 7.93
C GLU A 370 -40.91 9.08 8.71
N ARG A 371 -40.90 8.30 9.81
CA ARG A 371 -39.67 8.00 10.57
C ARG A 371 -38.61 7.34 9.68
N LYS A 372 -39.01 6.32 8.92
CA LYS A 372 -38.10 5.60 8.02
C LYS A 372 -37.54 6.48 6.89
N VAL A 373 -38.30 7.45 6.41
CA VAL A 373 -37.85 8.46 5.45
C VAL A 373 -36.82 9.41 6.09
N GLN A 374 -37.06 9.86 7.33
CA GLN A 374 -36.09 10.66 8.08
C GLN A 374 -34.79 9.88 8.36
N ASP A 375 -34.87 8.61 8.76
CA ASP A 375 -33.70 7.75 8.98
C ASP A 375 -32.85 7.61 7.71
N LEU A 376 -33.49 7.41 6.55
CA LEU A 376 -32.83 7.34 5.25
C LEU A 376 -32.24 8.69 4.79
N GLN A 377 -32.84 9.82 5.19
CA GLN A 377 -32.26 11.14 4.97
C GLN A 377 -31.01 11.36 5.83
N ASN A 378 -31.06 10.97 7.10
CA ASN A 378 -29.91 10.99 8.01
C ASN A 378 -28.76 10.10 7.48
N GLU A 379 -29.07 8.88 7.01
CA GLU A 379 -28.07 7.98 6.38
C GLU A 379 -27.48 8.61 5.11
N LYS A 380 -28.31 9.19 4.24
CA LYS A 380 -27.87 9.90 3.02
C LYS A 380 -26.93 11.06 3.34
N GLU A 381 -27.24 11.89 4.34
CA GLU A 381 -26.41 13.05 4.72
C GLU A 381 -25.06 12.60 5.28
N ASN A 382 -25.03 11.56 6.11
CA ASN A 382 -23.80 10.93 6.58
C ASN A 382 -22.94 10.37 5.43
N LEU A 383 -23.57 9.70 4.46
CA LEU A 383 -22.88 9.18 3.26
C LEU A 383 -22.34 10.32 2.36
N VAL A 384 -23.07 11.42 2.21
CA VAL A 384 -22.60 12.61 1.46
C VAL A 384 -21.42 13.27 2.17
N SER A 385 -21.47 13.42 3.49
CA SER A 385 -20.36 13.94 4.30
C SER A 385 -19.10 13.07 4.17
N ARG A 386 -19.24 11.75 4.33
CA ARG A 386 -18.16 10.76 4.14
C ARG A 386 -17.59 10.76 2.71
N LEU A 387 -18.42 10.97 1.70
CA LEU A 387 -17.96 11.10 0.31
C LEU A 387 -17.18 12.41 0.08
N ALA A 388 -17.56 13.50 0.76
CA ALA A 388 -16.85 14.78 0.69
C ALA A 388 -15.44 14.68 1.34
N THR A 389 -15.32 14.10 2.53
CA THR A 389 -14.02 13.90 3.18
C THR A 389 -13.13 12.93 2.40
N GLN A 390 -13.68 11.84 1.85
CA GLN A 390 -12.94 10.91 0.99
C GLN A 390 -12.43 11.59 -0.29
N ARG A 391 -13.21 12.49 -0.92
CA ARG A 391 -12.76 13.31 -2.06
C ARG A 391 -11.61 14.24 -1.68
N GLN A 392 -11.68 14.89 -0.53
CA GLN A 392 -10.63 15.78 -0.04
C GLN A 392 -9.32 15.01 0.22
N LEU A 393 -9.41 13.78 0.76
CA LEU A 393 -8.27 12.88 0.91
C LEU A 393 -7.63 12.52 -0.44
N TYR A 394 -8.44 12.20 -1.47
CA TYR A 394 -7.91 11.91 -2.81
C TYR A 394 -7.18 13.11 -3.44
N VAL A 395 -7.70 14.33 -3.27
CA VAL A 395 -7.02 15.55 -3.77
C VAL A 395 -5.69 15.77 -3.04
N SER A 396 -5.68 15.69 -1.70
CA SER A 396 -4.45 15.81 -0.90
C SER A 396 -3.39 14.76 -1.27
N ASN A 397 -3.81 13.52 -1.51
CA ASN A 397 -2.93 12.46 -1.99
C ASN A 397 -2.39 12.75 -3.40
N GLU A 398 -3.21 13.29 -4.31
CA GLU A 398 -2.77 13.68 -5.65
C GLU A 398 -1.76 14.84 -5.63
N GLU A 399 -1.98 15.85 -4.78
CA GLU A 399 -1.05 16.95 -4.53
C GLU A 399 0.28 16.45 -3.93
N THR A 400 0.21 15.53 -2.95
CA THR A 400 1.39 14.86 -2.36
C THR A 400 2.18 14.06 -3.40
N MET A 401 1.50 13.38 -4.33
CA MET A 401 2.16 12.68 -5.43
C MET A 401 2.80 13.66 -6.44
N ARG A 402 2.14 14.77 -6.77
CA ARG A 402 2.72 15.83 -7.62
C ARG A 402 3.98 16.44 -7.00
N ALA A 403 3.99 16.65 -5.68
CA ALA A 403 5.18 17.12 -4.96
C ALA A 403 6.35 16.12 -5.09
N LYS A 404 6.11 14.83 -4.81
CA LYS A 404 7.11 13.77 -4.96
C LYS A 404 7.61 13.61 -6.39
N GLU A 405 6.75 13.80 -7.40
CA GLU A 405 7.17 13.84 -8.81
C GLU A 405 8.11 15.03 -9.11
N LEU A 406 7.83 16.22 -8.57
CA LEU A 406 8.70 17.39 -8.74
C LEU A 406 10.05 17.19 -8.05
N GLU A 407 10.06 16.63 -6.83
CA GLU A 407 11.29 16.24 -6.13
C GLU A 407 12.10 15.20 -6.93
N HIS A 408 11.45 14.15 -7.46
CA HIS A 408 12.12 13.15 -8.28
C HIS A 408 12.72 13.76 -9.57
N ARG A 409 12.00 14.66 -10.25
CA ARG A 409 12.53 15.40 -11.41
C ARG A 409 13.73 16.27 -11.02
N GLY A 410 13.68 16.94 -9.86
CA GLY A 410 14.80 17.72 -9.32
C GLY A 410 16.02 16.87 -8.95
N LEU A 411 15.82 15.70 -8.34
CA LEU A 411 16.89 14.73 -8.06
C LEU A 411 17.48 14.17 -9.35
N LYS A 412 16.65 13.84 -10.35
CA LYS A 412 17.12 13.37 -11.66
C LYS A 412 17.99 14.42 -12.36
N ALA A 413 17.60 15.70 -12.32
CA ALA A 413 18.40 16.81 -12.85
C ALA A 413 19.76 16.94 -12.12
N LYS A 414 19.78 16.84 -10.78
CA LYS A 414 21.02 16.83 -9.98
C LYS A 414 21.93 15.65 -10.33
N ILE A 415 21.37 14.45 -10.50
CA ILE A 415 22.13 13.25 -10.91
C ILE A 415 22.74 13.46 -12.30
N THR A 416 21.97 13.89 -13.30
CA THR A 416 22.51 14.14 -14.65
C THR A 416 23.58 15.25 -14.67
N SER A 417 23.47 16.25 -13.79
CA SER A 417 24.51 17.28 -13.64
C SER A 417 25.79 16.70 -13.01
N ALA A 418 25.66 15.81 -12.02
CA ALA A 418 26.80 15.11 -11.41
C ALA A 418 27.47 14.14 -12.39
N GLU A 419 26.70 13.40 -13.20
CA GLU A 419 27.21 12.55 -14.28
C GLU A 419 28.02 13.33 -15.32
N LEU A 420 27.57 14.52 -15.72
CA LEU A 420 28.31 15.38 -16.64
C LEU A 420 29.64 15.83 -16.03
N HIS A 421 29.65 16.32 -14.79
CA HIS A 421 30.88 16.68 -14.07
C HIS A 421 31.82 15.48 -13.79
N LEU A 422 31.29 14.26 -13.70
CA LEU A 422 32.12 13.05 -13.65
C LEU A 422 32.78 12.79 -15.01
N ARG A 423 32.02 12.83 -16.11
CA ARG A 423 32.57 12.68 -17.48
C ARG A 423 33.63 13.73 -17.83
N GLU A 424 33.46 14.97 -17.38
CA GLU A 424 34.49 16.03 -17.50
C GLU A 424 35.78 15.66 -16.76
N LYS A 425 35.66 15.14 -15.53
CA LYS A 425 36.80 14.69 -14.73
C LYS A 425 37.47 13.46 -15.34
N ASP A 426 36.71 12.48 -15.79
CA ASP A 426 37.21 11.26 -16.45
C ASP A 426 37.92 11.58 -17.78
N SER A 427 37.37 12.52 -18.56
CA SER A 427 38.03 13.04 -19.76
C SER A 427 39.37 13.72 -19.42
N LYS A 428 39.41 14.53 -18.35
CA LYS A 428 40.65 15.17 -17.89
C LYS A 428 41.66 14.20 -17.29
N ILE A 429 41.20 13.16 -16.58
CA ILE A 429 42.05 12.05 -16.12
C ILE A 429 42.64 11.32 -17.33
N SER A 430 41.83 10.99 -18.34
CA SER A 430 42.31 10.35 -19.58
C SER A 430 43.36 11.21 -20.30
N GLN A 431 43.16 12.54 -20.35
CA GLN A 431 44.14 13.48 -20.91
C GLN A 431 45.47 13.44 -20.13
N MET A 432 45.43 13.49 -18.80
CA MET A 432 46.65 13.43 -17.98
C MET A 432 47.33 12.05 -18.05
N THR A 433 46.57 10.96 -18.14
CA THR A 433 47.11 9.61 -18.33
C THR A 433 47.85 9.51 -19.68
N GLY A 434 47.27 10.03 -20.77
CA GLY A 434 47.95 10.10 -22.06
C GLY A 434 49.23 10.95 -22.03
N GLN A 435 49.26 12.05 -21.27
CA GLN A 435 50.47 12.84 -21.04
C GLN A 435 51.53 12.05 -20.24
N LEU A 436 51.13 11.29 -19.21
CA LEU A 436 52.03 10.42 -18.45
C LEU A 436 52.56 9.26 -19.30
N GLU A 437 51.77 8.72 -20.22
CA GLU A 437 52.20 7.69 -21.18
C GLU A 437 53.19 8.24 -22.21
N ALA A 438 52.95 9.44 -22.75
CA ALA A 438 53.91 10.12 -23.62
C ALA A 438 55.25 10.37 -22.91
N LEU A 439 55.23 10.92 -21.69
CA LEU A 439 56.45 11.15 -20.90
C LEU A 439 57.18 9.83 -20.54
N ARG A 440 56.44 8.74 -20.30
CA ARG A 440 57.03 7.40 -20.12
C ARG A 440 57.70 6.89 -21.41
N LEU A 441 57.10 7.15 -22.57
CA LEU A 441 57.67 6.80 -23.88
C LEU A 441 58.97 7.59 -24.12
N GLU A 442 58.98 8.89 -23.86
CA GLU A 442 60.17 9.74 -23.94
C GLU A 442 61.29 9.26 -23.00
N ILE A 443 60.97 8.95 -21.73
CA ILE A 443 61.94 8.40 -20.77
C ILE A 443 62.50 7.05 -21.25
N SER A 444 61.67 6.19 -21.83
CA SER A 444 62.09 4.90 -22.40
C SER A 444 63.01 5.09 -23.60
N GLN A 445 62.69 6.03 -24.49
CA GLN A 445 63.51 6.36 -25.66
C GLN A 445 64.85 6.98 -25.27
N MET A 446 64.85 7.92 -24.32
CA MET A 446 66.07 8.50 -23.72
C MET A 446 66.93 7.44 -23.02
N ALA A 447 66.33 6.43 -22.38
CA ALA A 447 67.06 5.31 -21.82
C ALA A 447 67.67 4.41 -22.91
N GLY A 448 66.96 4.16 -24.00
CA GLY A 448 67.48 3.47 -25.19
C GLY A 448 68.63 4.22 -25.87
N ASP A 449 68.54 5.54 -25.99
CA ASP A 449 69.60 6.37 -26.58
C ASP A 449 70.82 6.47 -25.66
N ARG A 450 70.62 6.59 -24.35
CA ARG A 450 71.70 6.40 -23.36
C ARG A 450 72.36 5.03 -23.49
N GLN A 451 71.60 3.96 -23.69
CA GLN A 451 72.15 2.61 -23.89
C GLN A 451 72.98 2.53 -25.18
N ARG A 452 72.51 3.13 -26.28
CA ARG A 452 73.26 3.25 -27.55
C ARG A 452 74.58 4.02 -27.36
N LEU A 453 74.53 5.17 -26.68
CA LEU A 453 75.72 5.98 -26.38
C LEU A 453 76.73 5.23 -25.49
N VAL A 454 76.27 4.48 -24.47
CA VAL A 454 77.15 3.65 -23.62
C VAL A 454 77.80 2.52 -24.42
N SER A 455 77.07 1.87 -25.33
CA SER A 455 77.67 0.87 -26.23
C SER A 455 78.69 1.49 -27.19
N SER A 456 78.43 2.69 -27.72
CA SER A 456 79.38 3.41 -28.56
C SER A 456 80.64 3.82 -27.78
N ALA A 457 80.49 4.29 -26.54
CA ALA A 457 81.62 4.65 -25.68
C ALA A 457 82.52 3.44 -25.39
N LYS A 458 81.92 2.26 -25.12
CA LYS A 458 82.68 1.00 -24.94
C LYS A 458 83.38 0.55 -26.22
N ALA A 459 82.79 0.76 -27.40
CA ALA A 459 83.47 0.49 -28.66
C ALA A 459 84.73 1.37 -28.81
N THR A 460 84.60 2.68 -28.57
CA THR A 460 85.76 3.60 -28.60
C THR A 460 86.78 3.32 -27.49
N GLU A 461 86.37 2.80 -26.33
CA GLU A 461 87.27 2.35 -25.25
C GLU A 461 88.08 1.10 -25.67
N HIS A 462 87.45 0.15 -26.38
CA HIS A 462 88.15 -0.99 -26.95
C HIS A 462 89.10 -0.59 -28.11
N GLU A 463 88.70 0.36 -28.96
CA GLU A 463 89.57 0.91 -30.02
C GLU A 463 90.78 1.65 -29.42
N MET A 464 90.55 2.54 -28.45
CA MET A 464 91.60 3.21 -27.68
C MET A 464 92.57 2.20 -27.08
N LYS A 465 92.07 1.16 -26.40
CA LYS A 465 92.92 0.13 -25.81
C LYS A 465 93.71 -0.65 -26.87
N SER A 466 93.11 -0.99 -28.01
CA SER A 466 93.83 -1.65 -29.12
C SER A 466 94.92 -0.75 -29.71
N LEU A 467 94.74 0.58 -29.70
CA LEU A 467 95.75 1.55 -30.10
C LEU A 467 96.85 1.72 -29.03
N GLU A 468 96.50 1.65 -27.75
CA GLU A 468 97.47 1.62 -26.64
C GLU A 468 98.34 0.36 -26.68
N ASP A 469 97.73 -0.82 -26.84
CA ASP A 469 98.43 -2.11 -26.98
C ASP A 469 99.34 -2.12 -28.23
N SER A 470 98.86 -1.61 -29.37
CA SER A 470 99.66 -1.42 -30.59
C SER A 470 100.81 -0.42 -30.39
N SER A 471 100.56 0.70 -29.73
CA SER A 471 101.59 1.67 -29.36
C SER A 471 102.62 1.09 -28.38
N HIS A 472 102.22 0.15 -27.53
CA HIS A 472 103.12 -0.58 -26.65
C HIS A 472 103.98 -1.59 -27.42
N ALA A 473 103.41 -2.30 -28.41
CA ALA A 473 104.16 -3.18 -29.29
C ALA A 473 105.20 -2.41 -30.13
N ILE A 474 104.83 -1.28 -30.72
CA ILE A 474 105.76 -0.41 -31.46
C ILE A 474 106.88 0.12 -30.55
N ARG A 475 106.56 0.41 -29.27
CA ARG A 475 107.58 0.78 -28.26
C ARG A 475 108.53 -0.40 -27.94
N THR A 476 108.04 -1.62 -27.76
CA THR A 476 108.90 -2.77 -27.48
C THR A 476 109.71 -3.20 -28.70
N GLU A 477 109.20 -3.06 -29.92
CA GLU A 477 109.97 -3.24 -31.16
C GLU A 477 111.07 -2.19 -31.30
N ARG A 478 110.77 -0.90 -31.06
CA ARG A 478 111.77 0.18 -31.02
C ARG A 478 112.88 -0.14 -30.02
N ASP A 479 112.51 -0.62 -28.83
CA ASP A 479 113.48 -0.89 -27.76
C ASP A 479 114.31 -2.15 -28.04
N GLN A 480 113.74 -3.17 -28.70
CA GLN A 480 114.48 -4.32 -29.23
C GLN A 480 115.42 -3.94 -30.39
N LEU A 481 115.02 -3.02 -31.26
CA LEU A 481 115.88 -2.49 -32.32
C LEU A 481 117.01 -1.63 -31.75
N ALA A 482 116.75 -0.84 -30.71
CA ALA A 482 117.77 -0.11 -29.97
C ALA A 482 118.76 -1.05 -29.27
N ALA A 483 118.29 -2.16 -28.69
CA ALA A 483 119.15 -3.22 -28.14
C ALA A 483 120.04 -3.85 -29.24
N ARG A 484 119.46 -4.27 -30.38
CA ARG A 484 120.24 -4.82 -31.51
C ARG A 484 121.26 -3.83 -32.08
N LEU A 485 120.99 -2.53 -32.04
CA LEU A 485 121.95 -1.48 -32.40
C LEU A 485 123.03 -1.29 -31.33
N ALA A 486 122.76 -1.55 -30.06
CA ALA A 486 123.78 -1.59 -29.01
C ALA A 486 124.66 -2.85 -29.16
N ASP A 487 124.06 -4.01 -29.43
CA ASP A 487 124.77 -5.28 -29.66
C ASP A 487 125.71 -5.18 -30.87
N MET A 488 125.23 -4.67 -32.02
CA MET A 488 126.10 -4.42 -33.18
C MET A 488 127.20 -3.37 -32.92
N ASN A 489 127.00 -2.42 -32.00
CA ASN A 489 128.05 -1.48 -31.56
C ASN A 489 129.10 -2.14 -30.63
N MET A 490 128.76 -3.28 -29.99
CA MET A 490 129.69 -4.10 -29.21
C MET A 490 130.46 -5.06 -30.13
N GLU A 491 129.76 -5.77 -31.02
CA GLU A 491 130.35 -6.71 -31.99
C GLU A 491 131.34 -6.04 -32.97
N LEU A 492 131.15 -4.75 -33.28
CA LEU A 492 132.09 -3.97 -34.08
C LEU A 492 133.38 -3.54 -33.35
N LYS A 493 133.59 -3.93 -32.08
CA LYS A 493 134.63 -3.33 -31.23
C LYS A 493 135.63 -4.29 -30.56
N GLU A 494 135.29 -5.56 -30.33
CA GLU A 494 136.21 -6.53 -29.71
C GLU A 494 136.26 -7.85 -30.50
N GLY A 495 137.41 -8.14 -31.11
CA GLY A 495 137.59 -9.28 -32.01
C GLY A 495 139.03 -9.76 -32.15
N ALA A 496 139.64 -10.21 -31.04
CA ALA A 496 140.95 -10.88 -31.08
C ALA A 496 141.16 -11.83 -29.87
N LEU A 497 141.57 -13.08 -30.16
CA LEU A 497 142.13 -14.10 -29.22
C LEU A 497 141.14 -14.68 -28.17
N ALA A 498 140.73 -15.96 -28.27
CA ALA A 498 141.37 -17.16 -27.68
C ALA A 498 140.84 -17.49 -26.25
N THR A 499 140.60 -18.73 -25.79
CA THR A 499 140.78 -20.09 -26.37
C THR A 499 140.00 -21.18 -25.59
N LYS A 500 139.45 -22.18 -26.30
CA LYS A 500 139.41 -23.64 -26.02
C LYS A 500 138.58 -24.34 -24.89
N ASP A 501 138.18 -25.57 -25.28
CA ASP A 501 137.97 -26.83 -24.53
C ASP A 501 136.67 -27.12 -23.71
N ALA A 502 136.38 -28.41 -23.50
CA ALA A 502 135.16 -29.08 -22.96
C ALA A 502 135.57 -30.44 -22.27
N PRO A 503 134.78 -31.53 -22.06
CA PRO A 503 133.31 -31.80 -22.07
C PRO A 503 132.76 -32.74 -20.92
N VAL A 504 131.41 -32.85 -20.77
CA VAL A 504 130.56 -34.08 -20.51
C VAL A 504 130.76 -35.07 -19.28
N ALA A 505 129.62 -35.55 -18.70
CA ALA A 505 129.34 -36.82 -17.91
C ALA A 505 129.67 -36.97 -16.38
N VAL A 506 129.18 -37.98 -15.59
CA VAL A 506 127.84 -38.67 -15.39
C VAL A 506 127.83 -39.69 -14.18
N ASN A 507 126.65 -40.19 -13.74
CA ASN A 507 126.30 -41.46 -12.99
C ASN A 507 126.40 -41.66 -11.43
N ASN A 508 125.29 -42.19 -10.84
CA ASN A 508 125.02 -43.43 -10.01
C ASN A 508 125.85 -43.99 -8.79
N VAL A 509 125.12 -44.37 -7.70
CA VAL A 509 125.08 -45.69 -6.92
C VAL A 509 125.99 -46.08 -5.67
N CYS A 510 125.31 -46.52 -4.55
CA CYS A 510 125.52 -47.52 -3.41
C CYS A 510 126.77 -47.80 -2.45
N GLU A 511 126.44 -48.23 -1.18
CA GLU A 511 127.02 -49.27 -0.20
C GLU A 511 128.35 -49.19 0.69
N GLY A 512 128.37 -49.77 1.95
CA GLY A 512 129.53 -50.57 2.57
C GLY A 512 130.20 -50.40 4.03
N THR A 513 130.02 -51.36 4.99
CA THR A 513 130.95 -52.18 5.94
C THR A 513 131.88 -51.75 7.20
N GLU A 514 132.89 -52.57 7.70
CA GLU A 514 133.30 -52.92 9.15
C GLU A 514 134.83 -52.88 9.68
N GLY A 515 135.25 -53.32 10.94
CA GLY A 515 136.71 -53.53 11.45
C GLY A 515 137.12 -53.94 12.97
N LYS A 516 138.39 -54.41 13.33
CA LYS A 516 138.98 -54.90 14.70
C LYS A 516 140.59 -54.97 14.91
N GLY A 517 141.24 -55.22 16.13
CA GLY A 517 142.76 -55.45 16.38
C GLY A 517 143.42 -55.74 17.84
N HIS A 518 144.74 -56.16 18.04
CA HIS A 518 145.45 -56.62 19.36
C HIS A 518 147.07 -56.84 19.49
N TYR A 519 147.73 -56.87 20.72
CA TYR A 519 148.90 -57.72 21.34
C TYR A 519 150.53 -57.59 21.36
N LEU A 520 151.22 -57.89 22.55
CA LEU A 520 152.56 -58.62 22.95
C LEU A 520 154.08 -58.01 22.89
N ARG A 521 155.29 -58.47 23.47
CA ARG A 521 155.85 -59.33 24.65
C ARG A 521 157.45 -59.70 24.79
N GLN A 522 158.16 -59.62 25.99
CA GLN A 522 159.32 -60.45 26.65
C GLN A 522 160.94 -60.24 26.68
N LEU A 523 161.67 -60.78 27.75
CA LEU A 523 163.12 -61.34 27.96
C LEU A 523 164.40 -60.47 28.47
N ASN A 524 165.62 -60.86 29.03
CA ASN A 524 166.45 -62.08 29.51
C ASN A 524 167.63 -61.88 30.63
N THR A 525 168.82 -62.61 30.68
CA THR A 525 169.88 -62.82 31.81
C THR A 525 171.44 -62.77 31.41
N GLN A 526 172.64 -63.12 32.05
CA GLN A 526 173.25 -63.90 33.24
C GLN A 526 174.87 -63.78 33.46
N GLY A 527 175.57 -64.17 34.60
CA GLY A 527 177.09 -64.45 34.76
C GLY A 527 177.84 -64.36 36.18
N ARG A 528 179.01 -65.05 36.48
CA ARG A 528 179.77 -65.08 37.83
C ARG A 528 181.32 -65.45 37.86
N LEU A 529 181.97 -65.36 39.05
CA LEU A 529 183.22 -66.06 39.55
C LEU A 529 184.65 -65.43 39.45
N ASN A 530 184.85 -64.14 39.71
CA ASN A 530 186.19 -63.57 40.04
C ASN A 530 186.23 -62.98 41.48
N GLU A 531 185.97 -63.85 42.46
CA GLU A 531 184.91 -63.60 43.44
C GLU A 531 185.29 -64.11 44.84
N ALA A 532 186.26 -63.44 45.46
CA ALA A 532 186.62 -63.64 46.88
C ALA A 532 187.20 -62.35 47.49
N LEU A 533 188.16 -61.71 46.80
CA LEU A 533 188.63 -60.36 47.15
C LEU A 533 187.67 -59.27 46.63
N SER A 534 186.91 -59.57 45.57
CA SER A 534 185.72 -58.79 45.22
C SER A 534 184.71 -58.79 46.36
N GLU A 535 184.50 -59.91 47.06
CA GLU A 535 183.36 -60.10 47.97
C GLU A 535 183.30 -59.08 49.11
N LEU A 536 184.43 -58.64 49.68
CA LEU A 536 184.41 -57.66 50.77
C LEU A 536 183.97 -56.25 50.30
N GLU A 537 184.35 -55.84 49.09
CA GLU A 537 183.95 -54.56 48.51
C GLU A 537 182.58 -54.65 47.82
N GLN A 538 182.25 -55.83 47.30
CA GLN A 538 180.94 -56.20 46.76
C GLN A 538 179.89 -56.28 47.86
N VAL A 539 180.19 -56.72 49.08
CA VAL A 539 179.28 -56.63 50.24
C VAL A 539 178.96 -55.18 50.58
N LYS A 540 179.93 -54.25 50.51
CA LYS A 540 179.64 -52.80 50.63
C LYS A 540 178.74 -52.31 49.51
N ARG A 541 179.08 -52.59 48.24
CA ARG A 541 178.26 -52.19 47.08
C ARG A 541 176.85 -52.78 47.14
N LEU A 542 176.69 -54.03 47.58
CA LEU A 542 175.39 -54.69 47.76
C LEU A 542 174.56 -54.05 48.88
N LEU A 543 175.17 -53.53 49.94
CA LEU A 543 174.48 -52.72 50.96
C LEU A 543 174.02 -51.38 50.39
N GLU A 544 174.88 -50.69 49.63
CA GLU A 544 174.57 -49.44 48.92
C GLU A 544 173.42 -49.63 47.89
N ASP A 545 173.50 -50.70 47.10
CA ASP A 545 172.54 -51.02 46.04
C ASP A 545 171.24 -51.63 46.59
N SER A 546 171.27 -52.36 47.72
CA SER A 546 170.06 -52.73 48.45
C SER A 546 169.28 -51.49 48.90
N ARG A 547 169.97 -50.49 49.48
CA ARG A 547 169.34 -49.21 49.88
C ARG A 547 168.79 -48.43 48.68
N ARG A 548 169.43 -48.52 47.50
CA ARG A 548 168.91 -47.96 46.25
C ARG A 548 167.71 -48.75 45.70
N GLN A 549 167.69 -50.06 45.87
CA GLN A 549 166.59 -50.94 45.44
C GLN A 549 165.33 -50.69 46.28
N GLU A 550 165.48 -50.57 47.59
CA GLU A 550 164.42 -50.22 48.54
C GLU A 550 163.81 -48.84 48.23
N GLN A 551 164.66 -47.83 47.97
CA GLN A 551 164.23 -46.50 47.53
C GLN A 551 163.43 -46.55 46.21
N LYS A 552 163.88 -47.32 45.20
CA LYS A 552 163.15 -47.51 43.93
C LYS A 552 161.80 -48.20 44.13
N GLN A 553 161.73 -49.21 45.01
CA GLN A 553 160.48 -49.90 45.32
C GLN A 553 159.48 -48.94 45.97
N LYS A 554 159.93 -48.08 46.89
CA LYS A 554 159.10 -47.02 47.48
C LYS A 554 158.55 -46.06 46.43
N GLU A 555 159.40 -45.55 45.53
CA GLU A 555 159.00 -44.67 44.41
C GLU A 555 158.04 -45.34 43.39
N GLN A 556 158.02 -46.68 43.34
CA GLN A 556 157.08 -47.43 42.51
C GLN A 556 155.72 -47.63 43.20
N VAL A 557 155.71 -47.87 44.52
CA VAL A 557 154.47 -47.90 45.32
C VAL A 557 153.80 -46.52 45.34
N GLU A 558 154.56 -45.43 45.49
CA GLU A 558 154.03 -44.06 45.47
C GLU A 558 153.41 -43.71 44.10
N ARG A 559 153.96 -44.21 42.99
CA ARG A 559 153.35 -44.08 41.65
C ARG A 559 152.04 -44.86 41.52
N LEU A 560 152.01 -46.12 41.94
CA LEU A 560 150.78 -46.94 41.89
C LEU A 560 149.65 -46.34 42.76
N MET A 561 149.98 -45.78 43.92
CA MET A 561 149.04 -45.03 44.77
C MET A 561 148.45 -43.79 44.07
N TYR A 562 149.26 -43.08 43.28
CA TYR A 562 148.81 -41.93 42.50
C TYR A 562 147.91 -42.35 41.33
N GLU A 563 148.28 -43.40 40.60
CA GLU A 563 147.50 -43.95 39.49
C GLU A 563 146.14 -44.51 39.97
N GLU A 564 146.10 -45.23 41.09
CA GLU A 564 144.86 -45.73 41.68
C GLU A 564 143.91 -44.57 42.06
N LYS A 565 144.46 -43.50 42.67
CA LYS A 565 143.70 -42.28 42.98
C LYS A 565 143.16 -41.59 41.72
N HIS A 566 143.97 -41.50 40.66
CA HIS A 566 143.57 -40.93 39.38
C HIS A 566 142.41 -41.71 38.74
N TRP A 567 142.52 -43.04 38.65
CA TRP A 567 141.47 -43.88 38.08
C TRP A 567 140.18 -43.88 38.91
N LYS A 568 140.26 -43.87 40.25
CA LYS A 568 139.10 -43.68 41.12
C LYS A 568 138.38 -42.36 40.84
N GLN A 569 139.12 -41.27 40.70
CA GLN A 569 138.53 -39.95 40.44
C GLN A 569 137.94 -39.85 39.03
N ALA A 570 138.61 -40.40 38.01
CA ALA A 570 138.08 -40.50 36.65
C ALA A 570 136.77 -41.32 36.60
N ALA A 571 136.69 -42.45 37.30
CA ALA A 571 135.48 -43.28 37.37
C ALA A 571 134.30 -42.55 38.03
N VAL A 572 134.55 -41.81 39.13
CA VAL A 572 133.53 -40.97 39.77
C VAL A 572 133.03 -39.86 38.83
N THR A 573 133.93 -39.20 38.11
CA THR A 573 133.57 -38.15 37.14
C THR A 573 132.75 -38.72 35.97
N ALA A 574 133.18 -39.83 35.38
CA ALA A 574 132.47 -40.50 34.28
C ALA A 574 131.07 -40.98 34.69
N LYS A 575 130.95 -41.55 35.91
CA LYS A 575 129.65 -41.91 36.48
C LYS A 575 128.74 -40.68 36.60
N LYS A 576 129.23 -39.58 37.18
CA LYS A 576 128.44 -38.35 37.34
C LYS A 576 127.96 -37.81 35.99
N THR A 577 128.84 -37.74 34.98
CA THR A 577 128.44 -37.25 33.64
C THR A 577 127.39 -38.14 32.97
N SER A 578 127.36 -39.44 33.27
CA SER A 578 126.30 -40.34 32.81
C SER A 578 124.98 -40.09 33.54
N GLU A 579 125.02 -39.92 34.86
CA GLU A 579 123.84 -39.58 35.68
C GLU A 579 123.24 -38.23 35.28
N ASP A 580 124.08 -37.20 35.06
CA ASP A 580 123.65 -35.88 34.57
C ASP A 580 123.08 -35.94 33.14
N TYR A 581 123.65 -36.75 32.23
CA TYR A 581 123.10 -36.96 30.88
C TYR A 581 121.73 -37.64 30.90
N HIS A 582 121.60 -38.76 31.64
CA HIS A 582 120.33 -39.46 31.79
C HIS A 582 119.26 -38.56 32.41
N LYS A 583 119.62 -37.76 33.42
CA LYS A 583 118.73 -36.77 34.03
C LYS A 583 118.24 -35.74 32.99
N SER A 584 119.14 -35.18 32.18
CA SER A 584 118.79 -34.23 31.10
C SER A 584 117.78 -34.82 30.11
N VAL A 585 117.97 -36.08 29.70
CA VAL A 585 117.05 -36.78 28.79
C VAL A 585 115.67 -37.02 29.44
N TYR A 586 115.61 -37.31 30.73
CA TYR A 586 114.33 -37.42 31.45
C TYR A 586 113.63 -36.06 31.63
N GLU A 587 114.38 -34.97 31.89
CA GLU A 587 113.83 -33.62 32.00
C GLU A 587 113.30 -33.08 30.65
N GLU A 588 113.99 -33.35 29.54
CA GLU A 588 113.49 -33.10 28.19
C GLU A 588 112.23 -33.94 27.90
N LYS A 589 112.19 -35.21 28.33
CA LYS A 589 111.01 -36.05 28.11
C LYS A 589 109.80 -35.61 28.94
N ILE A 590 110.01 -35.16 30.17
CA ILE A 590 108.97 -34.61 31.04
C ILE A 590 108.40 -33.32 30.42
N THR A 591 109.25 -32.39 30.00
CA THR A 591 108.80 -31.11 29.41
C THR A 591 108.07 -31.33 28.07
N GLN A 592 108.51 -32.28 27.24
CA GLN A 592 107.77 -32.69 26.04
C GLN A 592 106.39 -33.30 26.36
N LEU A 593 106.29 -34.11 27.43
CA LEU A 593 105.00 -34.68 27.86
C LEU A 593 104.06 -33.63 28.45
N GLN A 594 104.58 -32.66 29.22
CA GLN A 594 103.83 -31.52 29.74
C GLN A 594 103.26 -30.66 28.60
N HIS A 595 104.08 -30.29 27.61
CA HIS A 595 103.62 -29.52 26.46
C HIS A 595 102.55 -30.26 25.63
N ASN A 596 102.70 -31.58 25.46
CA ASN A 596 101.68 -32.42 24.81
C ASN A 596 100.38 -32.46 25.62
N GLN A 597 100.45 -32.52 26.96
CA GLN A 597 99.28 -32.47 27.84
C GLN A 597 98.58 -31.10 27.76
N GLU A 598 99.31 -29.99 27.80
CA GLU A 598 98.78 -28.62 27.62
C GLU A 598 98.10 -28.45 26.27
N SER A 599 98.71 -28.95 25.19
CA SER A 599 98.15 -28.93 23.83
C SER A 599 96.84 -29.74 23.72
N LEU A 600 96.78 -30.91 24.38
CA LEU A 600 95.55 -31.71 24.46
C LEU A 600 94.46 -31.05 25.30
N LEU A 601 94.80 -30.36 26.39
CA LEU A 601 93.86 -29.59 27.21
C LEU A 601 93.28 -28.40 26.43
N ALA A 602 94.13 -27.58 25.80
CA ALA A 602 93.68 -26.46 24.98
C ALA A 602 92.79 -26.92 23.80
N ARG A 603 93.07 -28.10 23.22
CA ARG A 603 92.21 -28.71 22.20
C ARG A 603 90.87 -29.19 22.77
N ASN A 604 90.84 -29.68 24.02
CA ASN A 604 89.60 -30.07 24.69
C ASN A 604 88.74 -28.83 24.99
N ASP A 605 89.32 -27.76 25.52
CA ASP A 605 88.62 -26.50 25.80
C ASP A 605 88.01 -25.90 24.52
N ALA A 606 88.74 -25.95 23.40
CA ALA A 606 88.23 -25.52 22.09
C ALA A 606 87.05 -26.39 21.60
N LEU A 607 87.07 -27.71 21.84
CA LEU A 607 85.96 -28.61 21.52
C LEU A 607 84.75 -28.39 22.43
N VAL A 608 84.95 -28.09 23.71
CA VAL A 608 83.87 -27.72 24.65
C VAL A 608 83.20 -26.41 24.21
N ALA A 609 83.99 -25.40 23.85
CA ALA A 609 83.48 -24.14 23.32
C ALA A 609 82.65 -24.34 22.03
N GLU A 610 83.10 -25.18 21.11
CA GLU A 610 82.35 -25.50 19.88
C GLU A 610 81.06 -26.30 20.17
N ILE A 611 81.08 -27.23 21.14
CA ILE A 611 79.88 -27.95 21.58
C ILE A 611 78.83 -26.97 22.12
N ASP A 612 79.22 -26.00 22.95
CA ASP A 612 78.27 -25.01 23.49
C ASP A 612 77.83 -23.96 22.45
N ARG A 613 78.68 -23.63 21.47
CA ARG A 613 78.31 -22.86 20.26
C ARG A 613 77.22 -23.57 19.46
N LEU A 614 77.43 -24.84 19.11
CA LEU A 614 76.46 -25.68 18.39
C LEU A 614 75.15 -25.87 19.18
N ARG A 615 75.22 -26.05 20.51
CA ARG A 615 74.04 -26.07 21.38
C ARG A 615 73.28 -24.74 21.36
N HIS A 616 73.95 -23.60 21.27
CA HIS A 616 73.28 -22.30 21.14
C HIS A 616 72.59 -22.18 19.78
N GLU A 617 73.27 -22.51 18.68
CA GLU A 617 72.68 -22.54 17.34
C GLU A 617 71.48 -23.48 17.23
N GLN A 618 71.53 -24.64 17.89
CA GLN A 618 70.41 -25.60 17.95
C GLN A 618 69.20 -25.02 18.70
N ARG A 619 69.41 -24.37 19.86
CA ARG A 619 68.33 -23.69 20.60
C ARG A 619 67.70 -22.57 19.78
N ASP A 620 68.52 -21.74 19.13
CA ASP A 620 68.04 -20.66 18.27
C ASP A 620 67.29 -21.19 17.05
N SER A 621 67.73 -22.31 16.48
CA SER A 621 67.01 -22.99 15.41
C SER A 621 65.65 -23.51 15.87
N ALA A 622 65.58 -24.16 17.03
CA ALA A 622 64.32 -24.61 17.64
C ALA A 622 63.37 -23.43 17.95
N ASN A 623 63.89 -22.32 18.46
CA ASN A 623 63.13 -21.09 18.70
C ASN A 623 62.57 -20.50 17.40
N ARG A 624 63.36 -20.46 16.32
CA ARG A 624 62.90 -20.03 14.99
C ARG A 624 61.80 -20.95 14.44
N VAL A 625 61.95 -22.27 14.55
CA VAL A 625 60.94 -23.25 14.11
C VAL A 625 59.65 -23.11 14.93
N SER A 626 59.74 -22.94 16.25
CA SER A 626 58.58 -22.70 17.13
C SER A 626 57.80 -21.44 16.71
N LEU A 627 58.50 -20.32 16.47
CA LEU A 627 57.90 -19.07 16.00
C LEU A 627 57.25 -19.19 14.60
N LEU A 628 57.85 -19.97 13.70
CA LEU A 628 57.29 -20.26 12.37
C LEU A 628 56.01 -21.12 12.49
N ASN A 629 56.01 -22.13 13.36
CA ASN A 629 54.84 -22.97 13.60
C ASN A 629 53.69 -22.18 14.25
N GLN A 630 53.98 -21.26 15.17
CA GLN A 630 52.97 -20.35 15.72
C GLN A 630 52.34 -19.49 14.61
N LYS A 631 53.15 -18.87 13.75
CA LYS A 631 52.68 -18.04 12.64
C LYS A 631 51.88 -18.85 11.61
N LEU A 632 52.28 -20.09 11.33
CA LEU A 632 51.53 -21.00 10.48
C LEU A 632 50.13 -21.26 11.07
N ALA A 633 50.05 -21.63 12.34
CA ALA A 633 48.77 -21.86 13.02
C ALA A 633 47.90 -20.59 13.11
N GLU A 634 48.49 -19.40 13.16
CA GLU A 634 47.77 -18.11 13.08
C GLU A 634 47.22 -17.86 11.67
N CYS A 635 48.00 -18.16 10.62
CA CYS A 635 47.55 -18.09 9.23
C CYS A 635 46.44 -19.12 8.94
N GLU A 636 46.54 -20.34 9.46
CA GLU A 636 45.51 -21.38 9.33
C GLU A 636 44.19 -20.96 9.99
N ARG A 637 44.24 -20.41 11.22
CA ARG A 637 43.06 -19.87 11.91
C ARG A 637 42.45 -18.68 11.15
N SER A 638 43.27 -17.81 10.56
CA SER A 638 42.79 -16.71 9.72
C SER A 638 42.13 -17.24 8.43
N LEU A 639 42.75 -18.22 7.78
CA LEU A 639 42.22 -18.84 6.56
C LEU A 639 40.86 -19.50 6.82
N GLU A 640 40.74 -20.26 7.92
CA GLU A 640 39.47 -20.89 8.29
C GLU A 640 38.38 -19.85 8.61
N SER A 641 38.71 -18.77 9.33
CA SER A 641 37.78 -17.65 9.54
C SER A 641 37.32 -17.03 8.21
N THR A 642 38.22 -16.82 7.25
CA THR A 642 37.83 -16.30 5.92
C THR A 642 37.02 -17.30 5.08
N ASN A 643 37.27 -18.62 5.22
CA ASN A 643 36.46 -19.66 4.60
C ASN A 643 35.03 -19.66 5.16
N GLN A 644 34.86 -19.50 6.48
CA GLN A 644 33.56 -19.41 7.13
C GLN A 644 32.79 -18.16 6.65
N ILE A 645 33.44 -16.99 6.64
CA ILE A 645 32.85 -15.75 6.11
C ILE A 645 32.43 -15.92 4.64
N ARG A 646 33.30 -16.49 3.80
CA ARG A 646 32.98 -16.80 2.39
C ARG A 646 31.76 -17.72 2.28
N ASN A 647 31.67 -18.76 3.10
CA ASN A 647 30.56 -19.69 3.07
C ASN A 647 29.23 -19.00 3.47
N THR A 648 29.24 -18.12 4.47
CA THR A 648 28.08 -17.29 4.84
C THR A 648 27.69 -16.32 3.72
N LEU A 649 28.66 -15.64 3.09
CA LEU A 649 28.40 -14.74 1.96
C LEU A 649 27.81 -15.50 0.75
N SER A 650 28.32 -16.69 0.42
CA SER A 650 27.74 -17.54 -0.62
C SER A 650 26.30 -17.95 -0.32
N GLN A 651 25.97 -18.26 0.95
CA GLN A 651 24.58 -18.55 1.35
C GLN A 651 23.69 -17.31 1.23
N GLN A 652 24.18 -16.12 1.57
CA GLN A 652 23.44 -14.86 1.40
C GLN A 652 23.17 -14.54 -0.08
N VAL A 653 24.17 -14.70 -0.95
CA VAL A 653 24.00 -14.54 -2.42
C VAL A 653 22.94 -15.52 -2.96
N LEU A 654 22.98 -16.78 -2.54
CA LEU A 654 22.02 -17.80 -2.98
C LEU A 654 20.60 -17.53 -2.43
N GLY A 655 20.49 -16.90 -1.26
CA GLY A 655 19.23 -16.36 -0.72
C GLY A 655 18.69 -15.19 -1.54
N LEU A 656 19.55 -14.23 -1.90
CA LEU A 656 19.19 -13.07 -2.73
C LEU A 656 18.75 -13.49 -4.13
N GLN A 657 19.44 -14.44 -4.77
CA GLN A 657 19.06 -15.00 -6.07
C GLN A 657 17.65 -15.63 -6.04
N LYS A 658 17.30 -16.35 -4.97
CA LYS A 658 15.95 -16.89 -4.79
C LYS A 658 14.90 -15.78 -4.65
N ALA A 659 15.19 -14.75 -3.85
CA ALA A 659 14.30 -13.61 -3.71
C ALA A 659 14.12 -12.87 -5.06
N GLU A 660 15.18 -12.67 -5.83
CA GLU A 660 15.14 -12.09 -7.18
C GLU A 660 14.24 -12.89 -8.14
N THR A 661 14.28 -14.24 -8.09
CA THR A 661 13.38 -15.07 -8.91
C THR A 661 11.91 -14.98 -8.51
N GLU A 662 11.59 -14.86 -7.21
CA GLU A 662 10.20 -14.67 -6.76
C GLU A 662 9.70 -13.24 -7.04
N TRP A 663 10.53 -12.20 -6.87
CA TRP A 663 10.18 -10.84 -7.30
C TRP A 663 9.92 -10.76 -8.81
N SER A 664 10.77 -11.42 -9.63
CA SER A 664 10.60 -11.52 -11.09
C SER A 664 9.35 -12.32 -11.51
N LYS A 665 8.82 -13.16 -10.62
CA LYS A 665 7.57 -13.90 -10.82
C LYS A 665 6.36 -13.04 -10.43
N LEU A 666 6.39 -12.43 -9.25
CA LEU A 666 5.35 -11.50 -8.77
C LEU A 666 5.16 -10.32 -9.72
N GLU A 667 6.25 -9.76 -10.28
CA GLU A 667 6.16 -8.69 -11.27
C GLU A 667 5.41 -9.14 -12.54
N ARG A 668 5.60 -10.40 -12.96
CA ARG A 668 4.89 -10.98 -14.11
C ARG A 668 3.40 -11.17 -13.81
N GLU A 669 3.08 -11.73 -12.64
CA GLU A 669 1.71 -11.92 -12.17
C GLU A 669 0.97 -10.56 -12.10
N MET A 670 1.59 -9.52 -11.52
CA MET A 670 1.03 -8.15 -11.50
C MET A 670 0.87 -7.55 -12.91
N ARG A 671 1.80 -7.81 -13.84
CA ARG A 671 1.69 -7.38 -15.24
C ARG A 671 0.54 -8.07 -15.96
N GLU A 672 0.28 -9.35 -15.67
CA GLU A 672 -0.82 -10.14 -16.22
C GLU A 672 -2.19 -9.67 -15.66
N GLU A 673 -2.30 -9.45 -14.34
CA GLU A 673 -3.48 -8.85 -13.71
C GLU A 673 -3.81 -7.47 -14.32
N LEU A 674 -2.80 -6.62 -14.54
CA LEU A 674 -2.99 -5.31 -15.20
C LEU A 674 -3.51 -5.43 -16.64
N VAL A 675 -3.24 -6.54 -17.35
CA VAL A 675 -3.81 -6.79 -18.68
C VAL A 675 -5.28 -7.23 -18.57
N VAL A 676 -5.61 -8.09 -17.59
CA VAL A 676 -7.00 -8.50 -17.32
C VAL A 676 -7.85 -7.28 -16.92
N LEU A 677 -7.42 -6.49 -15.94
CA LEU A 677 -8.14 -5.29 -15.48
C LEU A 677 -8.34 -4.25 -16.60
N ARG A 678 -7.39 -4.14 -17.56
CA ARG A 678 -7.55 -3.27 -18.75
C ARG A 678 -8.61 -3.80 -19.72
N LYS A 679 -8.71 -5.12 -19.88
CA LYS A 679 -9.74 -5.79 -20.69
C LYS A 679 -11.13 -5.64 -20.06
N ASP A 680 -11.25 -5.89 -18.76
CA ASP A 680 -12.53 -5.82 -18.05
C ASP A 680 -13.07 -4.37 -18.01
N ARG A 681 -12.17 -3.38 -17.84
CA ARG A 681 -12.52 -1.96 -17.99
C ARG A 681 -13.09 -1.64 -19.38
N LEU A 682 -12.59 -2.26 -20.44
CA LEU A 682 -13.11 -2.08 -21.80
C LEU A 682 -14.52 -2.69 -21.95
N VAL A 683 -14.74 -3.89 -21.41
CA VAL A 683 -16.06 -4.55 -21.38
C VAL A 683 -17.07 -3.69 -20.62
N LEU A 684 -16.77 -3.29 -19.38
CA LEU A 684 -17.63 -2.43 -18.56
C LEU A 684 -17.91 -1.06 -19.23
N THR A 685 -16.96 -0.51 -19.99
CA THR A 685 -17.19 0.71 -20.77
C THR A 685 -18.24 0.47 -21.86
N SER A 686 -18.14 -0.63 -22.60
CA SER A 686 -19.10 -0.99 -23.65
C SER A 686 -20.50 -1.31 -23.11
N GLU A 687 -20.59 -1.93 -21.93
CA GLU A 687 -21.85 -2.16 -21.21
C GLU A 687 -22.51 -0.85 -20.78
N VAL A 688 -21.74 0.08 -20.21
CA VAL A 688 -22.22 1.43 -19.86
C VAL A 688 -22.71 2.18 -21.10
N GLU A 689 -22.05 2.04 -22.24
CA GLU A 689 -22.51 2.62 -23.51
C GLU A 689 -23.76 1.92 -24.08
N GLU A 690 -23.96 0.63 -23.83
CA GLU A 690 -25.21 -0.06 -24.16
C GLU A 690 -26.37 0.36 -23.25
N LEU A 691 -26.12 0.48 -21.95
CA LEU A 691 -27.12 0.96 -20.98
C LEU A 691 -27.54 2.40 -21.28
N LYS A 692 -26.61 3.28 -21.66
CA LYS A 692 -26.93 4.63 -22.18
C LYS A 692 -27.82 4.58 -23.43
N ARG A 693 -27.51 3.70 -24.40
CA ARG A 693 -28.32 3.51 -25.62
C ARG A 693 -29.72 2.95 -25.31
N LYS A 694 -29.85 2.05 -24.32
CA LYS A 694 -31.13 1.52 -23.83
C LYS A 694 -31.96 2.59 -23.11
N LEU A 695 -31.34 3.38 -22.23
CA LEU A 695 -31.99 4.49 -21.52
C LEU A 695 -32.57 5.52 -22.49
N LEU A 696 -31.80 5.95 -23.49
CA LEU A 696 -32.25 6.90 -24.51
C LEU A 696 -33.47 6.40 -25.32
N ARG A 697 -33.59 5.09 -25.56
CA ARG A 697 -34.77 4.49 -26.20
C ARG A 697 -35.99 4.56 -25.27
N ALA A 698 -35.85 4.13 -24.02
CA ALA A 698 -36.91 4.21 -23.03
C ALA A 698 -37.38 5.66 -22.76
N GLU A 699 -36.47 6.65 -22.85
CA GLU A 699 -36.83 8.07 -22.78
C GLU A 699 -37.61 8.59 -23.99
N VAL A 700 -37.46 7.99 -25.17
CA VAL A 700 -38.26 8.30 -26.37
C VAL A 700 -39.61 7.60 -26.27
N GLU A 701 -39.63 6.29 -25.99
CA GLU A 701 -40.84 5.50 -25.78
C GLU A 701 -41.76 6.13 -24.71
N LYS A 702 -41.18 6.62 -23.60
CA LYS A 702 -41.92 7.38 -22.58
C LYS A 702 -42.57 8.64 -23.15
N LYS A 703 -41.85 9.45 -23.94
CA LYS A 703 -42.40 10.68 -24.54
C LYS A 703 -43.52 10.39 -25.53
N GLU A 704 -43.44 9.26 -26.23
CA GLU A 704 -44.52 8.78 -27.11
C GLU A 704 -45.74 8.36 -26.29
N VAL A 705 -45.57 7.58 -25.22
CA VAL A 705 -46.66 7.19 -24.28
C VAL A 705 -47.31 8.40 -23.61
N ASP A 706 -46.53 9.35 -23.09
CA ASP A 706 -47.03 10.62 -22.55
C ASP A 706 -47.78 11.43 -23.63
N GLY A 707 -47.31 11.37 -24.88
CA GLY A 707 -47.96 11.96 -26.05
C GLY A 707 -49.30 11.31 -26.42
N PHE A 708 -49.40 9.97 -26.36
CA PHE A 708 -50.65 9.24 -26.56
C PHE A 708 -51.66 9.51 -25.43
N ARG A 709 -51.19 9.49 -24.18
CA ARG A 709 -52.01 9.85 -23.01
C ARG A 709 -52.61 11.24 -23.17
N ALA A 710 -51.80 12.24 -23.55
CA ALA A 710 -52.28 13.60 -23.77
C ALA A 710 -53.27 13.72 -24.95
N ARG A 711 -53.34 12.77 -25.89
CA ARG A 711 -54.42 12.71 -26.91
C ARG A 711 -55.70 12.16 -26.30
N LEU A 712 -55.62 11.01 -25.63
CA LEU A 712 -56.75 10.38 -24.95
C LEU A 712 -57.41 11.32 -23.91
N ASP A 713 -56.62 12.06 -23.13
CA ASP A 713 -57.14 13.05 -22.17
C ASP A 713 -57.95 14.16 -22.86
N ARG A 714 -57.57 14.58 -24.08
CA ARG A 714 -58.33 15.57 -24.88
C ARG A 714 -59.61 14.96 -25.48
N GLU A 715 -59.53 13.72 -25.95
CA GLU A 715 -60.68 12.98 -26.50
C GLU A 715 -61.73 12.74 -25.40
N VAL A 716 -61.32 12.26 -24.23
CA VAL A 716 -62.18 12.11 -23.04
C VAL A 716 -62.79 13.45 -22.62
N ALA A 717 -62.02 14.53 -22.60
CA ALA A 717 -62.54 15.87 -22.30
C ALA A 717 -63.53 16.38 -23.37
N SER A 718 -63.42 15.92 -24.62
CA SER A 718 -64.36 16.26 -25.69
C SER A 718 -65.64 15.42 -25.64
N LEU A 719 -65.53 14.12 -25.32
CA LEU A 719 -66.68 13.24 -25.11
C LEU A 719 -67.51 13.67 -23.90
N LYS A 720 -66.87 14.11 -22.80
CA LYS A 720 -67.58 14.70 -21.65
C LYS A 720 -68.42 15.92 -22.05
N ARG A 721 -67.84 16.89 -22.76
CA ARG A 721 -68.56 18.05 -23.29
C ARG A 721 -69.71 17.69 -24.23
N HIS A 722 -69.61 16.57 -24.96
CA HIS A 722 -70.71 16.10 -25.80
C HIS A 722 -71.84 15.45 -24.98
N ILE A 723 -71.50 14.67 -23.94
CA ILE A 723 -72.47 14.11 -22.99
C ILE A 723 -73.20 15.25 -22.25
N GLU A 724 -72.47 16.24 -21.73
CA GLU A 724 -73.03 17.43 -21.07
C GLU A 724 -74.05 18.16 -21.98
N ALA A 725 -73.72 18.36 -23.26
CA ALA A 725 -74.63 18.98 -24.23
C ALA A 725 -75.89 18.14 -24.53
N LEU A 726 -75.76 16.81 -24.58
CA LEU A 726 -76.89 15.89 -24.75
C LEU A 726 -77.77 15.82 -23.49
N GLU A 727 -77.19 15.93 -22.30
CA GLU A 727 -77.93 16.02 -21.04
C GLU A 727 -78.71 17.35 -20.93
N GLU A 728 -78.14 18.47 -21.38
CA GLU A 728 -78.89 19.72 -21.53
C GLU A 728 -80.02 19.61 -22.57
N GLU A 729 -79.80 18.97 -23.72
CA GLU A 729 -80.85 18.77 -24.74
C GLU A 729 -81.98 17.86 -24.21
N LYS A 730 -81.63 16.80 -23.48
CA LYS A 730 -82.59 15.97 -22.74
C LYS A 730 -83.37 16.79 -21.72
N ALA A 731 -82.71 17.63 -20.91
CA ALA A 731 -83.39 18.49 -19.95
C ALA A 731 -84.35 19.49 -20.63
N ARG A 732 -83.94 20.08 -21.76
CA ARG A 732 -84.76 20.99 -22.58
C ARG A 732 -85.98 20.27 -23.17
N THR A 733 -85.81 19.08 -23.74
CA THR A 733 -86.90 18.29 -24.33
C THR A 733 -87.85 17.74 -23.26
N GLU A 734 -87.37 17.27 -22.12
CA GLU A 734 -88.22 16.92 -20.98
C GLU A 734 -89.03 18.12 -20.45
N ALA A 735 -88.45 19.32 -20.40
CA ALA A 735 -89.17 20.54 -20.04
C ALA A 735 -90.29 20.89 -21.05
N ALA A 736 -90.03 20.74 -22.35
CA ALA A 736 -91.05 20.91 -23.40
C ALA A 736 -92.17 19.86 -23.29
N VAL A 737 -91.85 18.60 -22.95
CA VAL A 737 -92.84 17.54 -22.69
C VAL A 737 -93.66 17.84 -21.43
N ARG A 738 -93.05 18.36 -20.36
CA ARG A 738 -93.78 18.81 -19.15
C ARG A 738 -94.74 19.96 -19.47
N ASN A 739 -94.33 20.90 -20.30
CA ASN A 739 -95.17 22.03 -20.71
C ASN A 739 -96.35 21.58 -21.58
N THR A 740 -96.11 20.85 -22.67
CA THR A 740 -97.19 20.34 -23.54
C THR A 740 -98.17 19.41 -22.81
N LEU A 741 -97.70 18.66 -21.80
CA LEU A 741 -98.56 17.85 -20.94
C LEU A 741 -99.35 18.69 -19.90
N SER A 742 -98.87 19.88 -19.52
CA SER A 742 -99.64 20.81 -18.68
C SER A 742 -100.67 21.61 -19.48
N GLU A 743 -100.32 22.03 -20.71
CA GLU A 743 -101.22 22.61 -21.71
C GLU A 743 -102.35 21.64 -22.06
N ARG A 744 -102.03 20.38 -22.35
CA ARG A 744 -103.04 19.34 -22.57
C ARG A 744 -103.99 19.19 -21.38
N LYS A 745 -103.46 19.13 -20.15
CA LYS A 745 -104.30 19.09 -18.93
C LYS A 745 -105.17 20.34 -18.73
N ALA A 746 -104.79 21.50 -19.30
CA ALA A 746 -105.63 22.69 -19.30
C ALA A 746 -106.73 22.61 -20.37
N ILE A 747 -106.40 22.08 -21.55
CA ILE A 747 -107.37 21.81 -22.63
C ILE A 747 -108.41 20.77 -22.17
N ASP A 748 -107.98 19.64 -21.60
CA ASP A 748 -108.85 18.58 -21.08
C ASP A 748 -109.84 19.13 -20.02
N LYS A 749 -109.37 20.02 -19.12
CA LYS A 749 -110.22 20.72 -18.15
C LYS A 749 -111.22 21.69 -18.80
N SER A 750 -110.78 22.42 -19.83
CA SER A 750 -111.64 23.36 -20.56
C SER A 750 -112.71 22.61 -21.36
N LEU A 751 -112.37 21.46 -21.93
CA LEU A 751 -113.27 20.58 -22.64
C LEU A 751 -114.33 19.98 -21.70
N ALA A 752 -113.91 19.43 -20.55
CA ALA A 752 -114.84 18.94 -19.53
C ALA A 752 -115.78 20.04 -18.98
N ALA A 753 -115.30 21.29 -18.91
CA ALA A 753 -116.15 22.43 -18.54
C ALA A 753 -117.19 22.76 -19.63
N MET A 754 -116.80 22.77 -20.90
CA MET A 754 -117.72 22.94 -22.04
C MET A 754 -118.73 21.78 -22.15
N GLU A 755 -118.32 20.54 -21.89
CA GLU A 755 -119.23 19.38 -21.87
C GLU A 755 -120.27 19.50 -20.75
N LYS A 756 -119.88 20.01 -19.57
CA LYS A 756 -120.81 20.31 -18.47
C LYS A 756 -121.78 21.44 -18.84
N GLU A 757 -121.29 22.55 -19.41
CA GLU A 757 -122.13 23.66 -19.87
C GLU A 757 -123.14 23.20 -20.94
N ASN A 758 -122.68 22.43 -21.93
CA ASN A 758 -123.54 21.84 -22.97
C ASN A 758 -124.57 20.88 -22.35
N SER A 759 -124.19 20.08 -21.36
CA SER A 759 -125.12 19.22 -20.59
C SER A 759 -126.12 19.99 -19.74
N GLU A 760 -125.84 21.24 -19.36
CA GLU A 760 -126.77 22.14 -18.70
C GLU A 760 -127.69 22.82 -19.72
N LEU A 761 -127.17 23.23 -20.89
CA LEU A 761 -127.97 23.72 -22.02
C LEU A 761 -128.98 22.67 -22.51
N TYR A 762 -128.60 21.39 -22.64
CA TYR A 762 -129.54 20.32 -22.99
C TYR A 762 -130.65 20.14 -21.94
N ARG A 763 -130.33 20.24 -20.64
CA ARG A 763 -131.35 20.22 -19.57
C ARG A 763 -132.29 21.43 -19.67
N ASN A 764 -131.75 22.63 -19.90
CA ASN A 764 -132.54 23.85 -20.04
C ASN A 764 -133.47 23.76 -21.27
N CYS A 765 -133.00 23.22 -22.39
CA CYS A 765 -133.82 22.96 -23.57
C CYS A 765 -134.96 21.97 -23.30
N ALA A 766 -134.68 20.87 -22.59
CA ALA A 766 -135.71 19.89 -22.21
C ALA A 766 -136.74 20.48 -21.23
N GLN A 767 -136.32 21.33 -20.28
CA GLN A 767 -137.23 22.05 -19.40
C GLN A 767 -138.11 23.05 -20.17
N LEU A 768 -137.56 23.79 -21.13
CA LEU A 768 -138.30 24.72 -21.97
C LEU A 768 -139.29 23.99 -22.90
N GLN A 769 -138.94 22.79 -23.41
CA GLN A 769 -139.86 21.93 -24.15
C GLN A 769 -141.03 21.50 -23.27
N SER A 770 -140.79 21.00 -22.05
CA SER A 770 -141.86 20.62 -21.11
C SER A 770 -142.75 21.81 -20.70
N GLN A 771 -142.17 23.01 -20.53
CA GLN A 771 -142.95 24.23 -20.29
C GLN A 771 -143.83 24.62 -21.49
N LEU A 772 -143.30 24.51 -22.71
CA LEU A 772 -144.07 24.72 -23.94
C LEU A 772 -145.22 23.70 -24.05
N GLU A 773 -144.97 22.45 -23.72
CA GLU A 773 -145.96 21.37 -23.77
C GLU A 773 -147.10 21.60 -22.78
N MET A 774 -146.80 21.97 -21.52
CA MET A 774 -147.85 22.41 -20.56
C MET A 774 -148.66 23.62 -21.06
N VAL A 775 -148.01 24.59 -21.73
CA VAL A 775 -148.71 25.77 -22.28
C VAL A 775 -149.57 25.39 -23.50
N ILE A 776 -149.19 24.36 -24.26
CA ILE A 776 -150.00 23.78 -25.34
C ILE A 776 -151.19 23.03 -24.74
N GLU A 777 -150.99 22.12 -23.79
CA GLU A 777 -152.08 21.42 -23.09
C GLU A 777 -153.06 22.41 -22.43
N GLN A 778 -152.56 23.46 -21.78
CA GLN A 778 -153.40 24.50 -21.18
C GLN A 778 -154.15 25.32 -22.24
N ARG A 779 -153.57 25.55 -23.42
CA ARG A 779 -154.28 26.13 -24.57
C ARG A 779 -155.34 25.17 -25.13
N GLU A 780 -155.07 23.87 -25.22
CA GLU A 780 -156.04 22.87 -25.69
C GLU A 780 -157.19 22.66 -24.70
N MET A 781 -156.92 22.67 -23.40
CA MET A 781 -157.94 22.73 -22.34
C MET A 781 -158.82 23.99 -22.49
N ASN A 782 -158.22 25.16 -22.72
CA ASN A 782 -158.97 26.38 -22.98
C ASN A 782 -159.77 26.31 -24.29
N PHE A 783 -159.22 25.77 -25.38
CA PHE A 783 -159.91 25.60 -26.66
C PHE A 783 -161.04 24.57 -26.59
N THR A 784 -160.88 23.46 -25.87
CA THR A 784 -161.94 22.46 -25.67
C THR A 784 -163.04 22.97 -24.74
N HIS A 785 -162.70 23.75 -23.70
CA HIS A 785 -163.69 24.45 -22.88
C HIS A 785 -164.48 25.48 -23.71
N LYS A 786 -163.79 26.27 -24.53
CA LYS A 786 -164.40 27.25 -25.46
C LYS A 786 -165.24 26.57 -26.56
N ARG A 787 -164.83 25.38 -27.02
CA ARG A 787 -165.59 24.53 -27.95
C ARG A 787 -166.90 24.04 -27.30
N LYS A 788 -166.85 23.50 -26.09
CA LYS A 788 -168.05 23.09 -25.33
C LYS A 788 -169.04 24.24 -25.09
N LEU A 789 -168.53 25.45 -24.82
CA LEU A 789 -169.35 26.65 -24.70
C LEU A 789 -170.04 27.02 -26.02
N LEU A 790 -169.32 26.97 -27.15
CA LEU A 790 -169.87 27.19 -28.48
C LEU A 790 -170.85 26.09 -28.91
N GLU A 791 -170.59 24.82 -28.57
CA GLU A 791 -171.51 23.70 -28.80
C GLU A 791 -172.81 23.86 -28.00
N SER A 792 -172.73 24.32 -26.76
CA SER A 792 -173.91 24.67 -25.94
C SER A 792 -174.71 25.83 -26.55
N GLN A 793 -174.03 26.89 -27.03
CA GLN A 793 -174.68 27.99 -27.74
C GLN A 793 -175.32 27.54 -29.07
N LEU A 794 -174.66 26.65 -29.82
CA LEU A 794 -175.19 26.07 -31.06
C LEU A 794 -176.36 25.12 -30.82
N SER A 795 -176.43 24.42 -29.68
CA SER A 795 -177.62 23.67 -29.26
C SER A 795 -178.78 24.64 -29.03
N LEU A 796 -178.59 25.67 -28.21
CA LEU A 796 -179.63 26.66 -27.90
C LEU A 796 -180.19 27.34 -29.16
N VAL A 797 -179.32 27.66 -30.13
CA VAL A 797 -179.73 28.23 -31.43
C VAL A 797 -180.44 27.20 -32.31
N ARG A 798 -180.07 25.91 -32.27
CA ARG A 798 -180.83 24.83 -32.96
C ARG A 798 -182.22 24.64 -32.37
N ASP A 799 -182.33 24.60 -31.05
CA ASP A 799 -183.61 24.41 -30.34
C ASP A 799 -184.57 25.59 -30.64
N GLN A 800 -184.04 26.81 -30.66
CA GLN A 800 -184.78 28.00 -31.12
C GLN A 800 -185.19 27.89 -32.60
N LEU A 801 -184.31 27.40 -33.48
CA LEU A 801 -184.58 27.28 -34.91
C LEU A 801 -185.60 26.18 -35.24
N GLU A 802 -185.65 25.08 -34.50
CA GLU A 802 -186.67 24.04 -34.67
C GLU A 802 -188.05 24.48 -34.16
N ALA A 803 -188.09 25.23 -33.05
CA ALA A 803 -189.31 25.89 -32.58
C ALA A 803 -189.87 26.91 -33.60
N GLU A 804 -188.99 27.61 -34.33
CA GLU A 804 -189.35 28.55 -35.39
C GLU A 804 -189.85 27.83 -36.66
N LYS A 805 -189.12 26.80 -37.13
CA LYS A 805 -189.52 25.95 -38.26
C LYS A 805 -190.89 25.30 -38.05
N LYS A 806 -191.21 24.85 -36.83
CA LYS A 806 -192.51 24.23 -36.51
C LYS A 806 -193.69 25.21 -36.60
N ARG A 807 -193.46 26.53 -36.59
CA ARG A 807 -194.48 27.57 -36.84
C ARG A 807 -194.54 28.07 -38.29
N ARG A 808 -193.54 27.75 -39.11
CA ARG A 808 -193.43 28.22 -40.50
C ARG A 808 -193.86 27.22 -41.58
N LEU A 809 -194.38 26.05 -41.19
CA LEU A 809 -194.69 24.96 -42.14
C LEU A 809 -196.17 24.85 -42.54
N GLU A 810 -197.07 25.61 -41.91
CA GLU A 810 -198.51 25.66 -42.26
C GLU A 810 -198.88 26.86 -43.16
N LEU A 811 -197.97 27.82 -43.37
CA LEU A 811 -198.21 29.02 -44.16
C LEU A 811 -197.17 29.18 -45.28
N GLN A 812 -197.69 29.20 -46.51
CA GLN A 812 -197.00 29.44 -47.78
C GLN A 812 -195.96 28.39 -48.24
N GLN A 813 -196.50 27.37 -48.93
CA GLN A 813 -196.04 27.13 -50.30
C GLN A 813 -196.16 28.41 -51.15
N ARG A 814 -195.25 28.60 -52.14
CA ARG A 814 -195.12 29.77 -53.04
C ARG A 814 -194.70 31.05 -52.30
N ASP A 815 -193.58 31.69 -52.62
CA ASP A 815 -193.18 32.10 -53.98
C ASP A 815 -191.66 32.07 -54.26
N ALA A 816 -191.23 32.63 -55.40
CA ALA A 816 -189.90 32.43 -56.00
C ALA A 816 -189.05 33.71 -56.16
N ARG A 817 -187.73 33.50 -56.28
CA ARG A 817 -186.68 34.42 -56.79
C ARG A 817 -186.49 35.80 -56.09
N ALA A 818 -185.33 36.01 -55.47
CA ALA A 818 -184.26 36.93 -55.98
C ALA A 818 -183.21 37.31 -54.90
N GLY A 819 -181.99 37.67 -55.36
CA GLY A 819 -181.23 38.79 -54.76
C GLY A 819 -179.94 38.51 -53.98
N ALA A 820 -179.06 39.53 -54.01
CA ALA A 820 -177.83 39.77 -53.22
C ALA A 820 -176.62 38.79 -53.36
N GLY A 821 -175.36 39.26 -53.28
CA GLY A 821 -174.86 40.65 -53.33
C GLY A 821 -173.47 40.90 -52.68
N ALA A 822 -172.66 41.79 -53.29
CA ALA A 822 -171.33 42.30 -52.85
C ALA A 822 -170.18 41.25 -52.82
N GLY A 823 -168.88 41.55 -52.99
CA GLY A 823 -168.02 42.74 -52.71
C GLY A 823 -166.91 42.29 -51.73
N THR A 824 -165.65 42.75 -51.67
CA THR A 824 -164.82 43.79 -52.34
C THR A 824 -163.36 43.24 -52.44
N GLY A 825 -162.39 43.78 -53.19
CA GLY A 825 -161.55 44.95 -52.86
C GLY A 825 -160.69 44.77 -51.58
N ALA A 826 -159.43 45.24 -51.41
CA ALA A 826 -158.28 45.61 -52.24
C ALA A 826 -157.28 46.44 -51.36
N GLY A 827 -155.97 46.13 -51.39
CA GLY A 827 -154.89 47.07 -51.03
C GLY A 827 -154.62 47.43 -49.55
N GLY A 828 -153.51 48.14 -49.31
CA GLY A 828 -153.02 48.63 -48.01
C GLY A 828 -151.93 47.72 -47.40
N ALA A 829 -150.63 48.05 -47.31
CA ALA A 829 -149.91 49.23 -46.80
C ALA A 829 -149.71 49.22 -45.27
N GLY A 830 -148.50 49.57 -44.79
CA GLY A 830 -148.11 49.48 -43.38
C GLY A 830 -147.83 50.84 -42.70
N PRO A 831 -147.39 50.80 -41.43
CA PRO A 831 -146.41 51.74 -40.87
C PRO A 831 -145.17 50.96 -40.31
N GLU A 832 -143.95 51.50 -40.13
CA GLU A 832 -143.49 52.71 -39.42
C GLU A 832 -143.72 52.66 -37.88
N ARG A 833 -142.81 53.06 -36.96
CA ARG A 833 -141.44 53.64 -37.06
C ARG A 833 -140.65 53.56 -35.71
N HIS A 834 -139.32 53.37 -35.81
CA HIS A 834 -138.20 53.95 -35.00
C HIS A 834 -138.05 53.88 -33.45
N PHE A 835 -136.79 54.14 -33.03
CA PHE A 835 -136.25 54.52 -31.69
C PHE A 835 -136.18 53.38 -30.63
N SER A 836 -135.07 53.10 -29.89
CA SER A 836 -133.68 53.63 -29.79
C SER A 836 -132.73 52.47 -29.29
N ARG A 837 -131.51 52.57 -28.69
CA ARG A 837 -130.62 53.65 -28.18
C ARG A 837 -129.15 53.18 -27.98
N ALA A 838 -128.20 53.64 -28.81
CA ALA A 838 -126.72 53.62 -28.58
C ALA A 838 -126.05 52.22 -28.36
N SER A 839 -124.73 52.02 -28.31
CA SER A 839 -123.56 52.93 -28.33
C SER A 839 -122.37 52.32 -29.13
N ASP A 840 -121.41 53.16 -29.53
CA ASP A 840 -120.17 52.80 -30.22
C ASP A 840 -119.21 51.88 -29.42
N LEU A 841 -118.25 51.23 -30.11
CA LEU A 841 -116.84 51.64 -29.99
C LEU A 841 -115.86 51.08 -31.06
N ARG A 842 -114.89 51.94 -31.34
CA ARG A 842 -113.66 51.88 -32.16
C ARG A 842 -112.75 50.66 -31.82
N SER A 843 -111.83 50.17 -32.66
CA SER A 843 -110.97 50.74 -33.73
C SER A 843 -109.75 51.58 -33.27
N SER A 844 -108.61 50.92 -33.02
CA SER A 844 -107.22 51.44 -33.05
C SER A 844 -106.26 50.22 -33.00
N ARG A 845 -105.13 50.11 -33.72
CA ARG A 845 -103.91 50.95 -33.83
C ARG A 845 -103.16 51.15 -32.49
N SER A 846 -101.82 51.12 -32.40
CA SER A 846 -100.72 50.64 -33.27
C SER A 846 -99.37 50.88 -32.56
N LYS A 847 -98.29 50.14 -32.94
CA LYS A 847 -96.84 50.46 -32.70
C LYS A 847 -96.36 50.40 -31.21
N SER A 848 -95.07 50.30 -30.87
CA SER A 848 -93.82 49.76 -31.50
C SER A 848 -92.63 49.89 -30.52
N ILE A 849 -91.42 49.39 -30.87
CA ILE A 849 -90.07 49.84 -30.35
C ILE A 849 -89.74 49.36 -28.91
N GLN A 850 -88.51 48.94 -28.48
CA GLN A 850 -87.16 48.92 -29.09
C GLN A 850 -86.21 47.83 -28.52
N ARG A 851 -85.38 47.17 -29.38
CA ARG A 851 -83.97 46.68 -29.13
C ARG A 851 -83.72 45.63 -28.00
N GLN A 852 -82.59 44.87 -27.95
CA GLN A 852 -81.36 44.78 -28.78
C GLN A 852 -80.97 43.33 -29.16
N LYS A 853 -80.37 43.18 -30.35
CA LYS A 853 -79.25 42.28 -30.75
C LYS A 853 -79.39 40.74 -30.77
N SER A 854 -78.78 40.18 -31.83
CA SER A 854 -78.28 38.81 -32.05
C SER A 854 -76.86 38.66 -31.42
N PRO A 855 -75.97 37.66 -31.71
CA PRO A 855 -75.90 36.59 -32.74
C PRO A 855 -75.89 35.15 -32.12
N PHE A 856 -75.74 34.01 -32.82
CA PHE A 856 -74.78 33.68 -33.90
C PHE A 856 -75.28 32.62 -34.93
N ARG A 857 -74.33 32.10 -35.70
CA ARG A 857 -74.43 31.26 -36.91
C ARG A 857 -73.29 30.22 -36.84
N VAL A 858 -73.48 29.08 -37.52
CA VAL A 858 -72.65 27.85 -37.49
C VAL A 858 -72.98 27.01 -36.26
#